data_AF-A0A0H3XK07-F1
#
_entry.id   AF-A0A0H3XK07-F1
#
_cell.length_a   1.000
_cell.length_b   1.000
_cell.length_c   1.000
_cell.angle_alpha   90.00
_cell.angle_beta   90.00
_cell.angle_gamma   90.00
#
_symmetry.space_group_name_H-M   'P 1'
#
loop_
_entity.id
_entity.type
_entity.pdbx_description
1 polymer ?
#
loop_
_entity_poly.entity_id
_entity_poly.type
_entity_poly.pdbx_seq_one_letter_code
_entity_poly.pdbx_strand_id
1 'polypeptide(L)'
;MKTKTIILSTNLVIKIFKQTNKKLTNVNFNLIKTTPEWLSTFSQSFELTTINHNQFTLSKKELHNYQANLFNKHQHYFKTLFHKANQRFIIIFILVLTLSFGLGIGGWQIYKHLNSGPTHLDHRININNDGGDYYKAQGIIQNTSSNQLRSAVQHIPNLNPNLQSAINDQMTILSTSDSLQYDGGYHLMKININANNSEIFKGSTIITMNIKANKFDISMLDGDFTHDNTLHIANIDSVSLLNALKLLPNLNPNLASALRETGIQVNNINGKVINDGQPHLITFTLDANNTSDFTGQLNCQLKLTSDKFDISNLKNDYTSSPPGKITDTSFNSLVYLITSVSNMASQLIAVVQDSHVILTTTSPLPNDGESHLFKVTINANNTLAYTGQLTVTLKAIAGKMDINSLSQDLTAKPPVVEQNTNPTSLRDALQKVQGINQTTLNVLKESNLLISTHSNLPDDGLPHEIDINLNAYKTLDYTGTATIKLMTKTIKTDITNDGGNYTSYGNIISNSVDSPALIKALKQIKQTNPVILSAINDPKVIVSTTSKLPQDDLTHDIVITVDASQAVDYSGVATILVAMVYPKTDITNWNQDLTSSPSIVEPDLNSNELLDALTKVVGLNPALKNILTLSGVTITTNSKLIYDNAPHPVDIIINANNTEHYKGQAKITLLVVATTIDLSYFSGDYSQDGSYAINGTSQAQLITAINSDTKMNPVIKTAVNTKGIIVATTTKILPNNQPTIAQITIDGTNTKTYFGKAIIKLTVKNNANDPFTIKIGIIKSDSFNGTSSSWYYSQSENFVDYLDYADSMDSFAKKYPTTTINISGDFYAWKEKKYLSVVTVPTSTIIANHANWFIDLKVGGYFVSAQQLIEFTFGIYNNYYDSSQHHNLYWQYTINEYSTTCDEGVSYNLNIDSISFSS
;
A
#
# COMPACT_ATOMS: atom_id res chain seq x y z
N MET A 1 16.15 10.34 64.98
CA MET A 1 16.18 8.90 64.64
C MET A 1 14.74 8.43 64.42
N LYS A 2 14.42 7.95 63.21
CA LYS A 2 13.17 7.26 62.91
C LYS A 2 13.38 5.77 63.20
N THR A 3 12.87 5.28 64.32
CA THR A 3 12.79 3.85 64.61
C THR A 3 11.54 3.30 63.93
N LYS A 4 11.73 2.39 62.97
CA LYS A 4 10.64 1.64 62.33
C LYS A 4 10.56 0.27 63.01
N THR A 5 9.54 0.07 63.83
CA THR A 5 9.21 -1.23 64.42
C THR A 5 8.71 -2.15 63.32
N ILE A 6 9.39 -3.28 63.11
CA ILE A 6 8.87 -4.39 62.29
C ILE A 6 8.52 -5.53 63.24
N ILE A 7 7.23 -5.84 63.33
CA ILE A 7 6.69 -6.98 64.07
C ILE A 7 6.76 -8.19 63.14
N LEU A 8 7.57 -9.20 63.47
CA LEU A 8 7.60 -10.48 62.75
C LEU A 8 6.82 -11.54 63.52
N SER A 9 5.97 -12.27 62.80
CA SER A 9 5.05 -13.27 63.37
C SER A 9 5.76 -14.51 63.92
N THR A 10 5.18 -15.10 64.97
CA THR A 10 5.64 -16.29 65.72
C THR A 10 5.95 -17.51 64.83
N ASN A 11 5.36 -17.59 63.64
CA ASN A 11 5.57 -18.68 62.69
C ASN A 11 6.96 -18.64 62.00
N LEU A 12 7.65 -17.50 61.96
CA LEU A 12 8.99 -17.39 61.38
C LEU A 12 10.08 -17.87 62.37
N VAL A 13 9.85 -17.69 63.67
CA VAL A 13 10.76 -18.13 64.75
C VAL A 13 10.72 -19.66 64.93
N ILE A 14 9.56 -20.28 64.76
CA ILE A 14 9.39 -21.75 64.79
C ILE A 14 10.04 -22.43 63.57
N LYS A 15 10.14 -21.72 62.43
CA LYS A 15 10.78 -22.23 61.20
C LYS A 15 12.32 -22.25 61.31
N ILE A 16 12.91 -21.28 62.02
CA ILE A 16 14.36 -21.23 62.30
C ILE A 16 14.77 -22.29 63.35
N PHE A 17 13.91 -22.57 64.35
CA PHE A 17 14.18 -23.59 65.36
C PHE A 17 14.11 -25.04 64.83
N LYS A 18 13.38 -25.29 63.73
CA LYS A 18 13.36 -26.59 63.04
C LYS A 18 14.52 -26.79 62.05
N GLN A 19 15.22 -25.73 61.64
CA GLN A 19 16.38 -25.82 60.74
C GLN A 19 17.70 -26.14 61.45
N THR A 20 17.78 -26.05 62.79
CA THR A 20 19.01 -26.33 63.55
C THR A 20 19.22 -27.81 63.91
N ASN A 21 18.30 -28.72 63.53
CA ASN A 21 18.37 -30.14 63.91
C ASN A 21 18.73 -31.10 62.76
N LYS A 22 19.27 -30.60 61.65
CA LYS A 22 19.74 -31.47 60.55
C LYS A 22 20.98 -30.87 59.86
N LYS A 23 22.16 -31.29 60.34
CA LYS A 23 23.53 -31.24 59.78
C LYS A 23 24.53 -30.33 60.52
N LEU A 24 25.76 -30.87 60.57
CA LEU A 24 27.06 -30.32 61.01
C LEU A 24 27.33 -30.53 62.52
N THR A 25 27.96 -31.64 62.95
CA THR A 25 29.37 -32.02 62.71
C THR A 25 30.30 -30.82 62.58
N ASN A 26 31.05 -30.57 63.66
CA ASN A 26 32.19 -29.65 63.80
C ASN A 26 31.94 -28.18 63.43
N VAL A 27 31.45 -27.35 64.36
CA VAL A 27 31.97 -25.98 64.59
C VAL A 27 31.68 -25.55 66.05
N ASN A 28 32.65 -24.83 66.62
CA ASN A 28 32.74 -24.24 67.95
C ASN A 28 31.51 -23.49 68.45
N PHE A 29 31.13 -23.75 69.71
CA PHE A 29 30.15 -22.96 70.47
C PHE A 29 30.83 -21.80 71.23
N ASN A 30 30.33 -20.58 71.04
CA ASN A 30 30.60 -19.45 71.94
C ASN A 30 29.59 -19.45 73.09
N LEU A 31 30.08 -19.58 74.34
CA LEU A 31 29.27 -19.46 75.55
C LEU A 31 29.07 -17.98 75.89
N ILE A 32 27.81 -17.53 75.92
CA ILE A 32 27.43 -16.27 76.57
C ILE A 32 26.90 -16.59 77.97
N LYS A 33 27.55 -15.99 78.96
CA LYS A 33 27.29 -16.12 80.40
C LYS A 33 26.52 -14.89 80.84
N THR A 34 25.30 -15.04 81.34
CA THR A 34 24.57 -13.95 82.00
C THR A 34 24.18 -14.38 83.41
N THR A 35 24.77 -13.71 84.39
CA THR A 35 24.40 -13.74 85.81
C THR A 35 23.12 -12.93 86.05
N PRO A 36 22.15 -13.42 86.85
CA PRO A 36 20.92 -12.70 87.14
C PRO A 36 21.02 -11.92 88.45
N GLU A 37 20.73 -10.62 88.44
CA GLU A 37 20.37 -9.88 89.66
C GLU A 37 19.03 -9.13 89.51
N TRP A 38 18.06 -9.62 90.29
CA TRP A 38 17.00 -8.91 91.02
C TRP A 38 16.17 -7.81 90.34
N LEU A 39 14.98 -8.25 89.88
CA LEU A 39 13.65 -7.61 89.94
C LEU A 39 13.60 -6.09 90.17
N SER A 40 13.33 -5.33 89.11
CA SER A 40 12.25 -4.33 89.09
C SER A 40 11.95 -3.84 87.66
N THR A 41 10.77 -3.25 87.56
CA THR A 41 9.98 -2.75 86.43
C THR A 41 10.68 -1.98 85.28
N PHE A 42 9.97 -2.00 84.14
CA PHE A 42 10.10 -1.18 82.93
C PHE A 42 11.11 -1.59 81.84
N SER A 43 10.53 -1.64 80.63
CA SER A 43 11.12 -1.46 79.30
C SER A 43 12.57 -0.99 79.26
N GLN A 44 13.44 -1.76 78.62
CA GLN A 44 14.31 -1.28 77.53
C GLN A 44 15.09 -2.42 76.87
N SER A 45 15.34 -2.22 75.58
CA SER A 45 16.07 -3.02 74.61
C SER A 45 17.55 -3.21 74.94
N PHE A 46 18.13 -4.36 74.59
CA PHE A 46 19.58 -4.59 74.63
C PHE A 46 20.09 -4.89 73.21
N GLU A 47 21.08 -4.12 72.76
CA GLU A 47 21.85 -4.34 71.53
C GLU A 47 22.90 -5.44 71.71
N LEU A 48 23.25 -6.15 70.63
CA LEU A 48 24.34 -7.13 70.64
C LEU A 48 25.25 -6.92 69.43
N THR A 49 26.41 -6.32 69.67
CA THR A 49 27.57 -6.21 68.78
C THR A 49 28.43 -7.46 68.92
N THR A 50 28.94 -8.01 67.82
CA THR A 50 29.89 -9.14 67.82
C THR A 50 31.29 -8.67 67.41
N ILE A 51 32.29 -8.97 68.24
CA ILE A 51 33.73 -8.80 67.95
C ILE A 51 34.39 -10.18 68.05
N ASN A 52 35.21 -10.52 67.05
CA ASN A 52 36.01 -11.75 66.91
C ASN A 52 37.12 -11.86 67.98
N HIS A 53 37.45 -13.08 68.45
CA HIS A 53 38.84 -13.62 68.53
C HIS A 53 38.94 -15.02 69.21
N ASN A 54 39.65 -15.92 68.51
CA ASN A 54 40.66 -16.93 68.89
C ASN A 54 40.48 -17.98 70.02
N GLN A 55 41.06 -19.15 69.69
CA GLN A 55 41.01 -20.48 70.30
C GLN A 55 41.63 -20.61 71.70
N PHE A 56 41.04 -21.47 72.55
CA PHE A 56 41.74 -22.18 73.63
C PHE A 56 41.23 -23.63 73.74
N THR A 57 42.15 -24.58 73.72
CA THR A 57 41.95 -26.01 73.99
C THR A 57 42.20 -26.28 75.48
N LEU A 58 41.17 -26.69 76.24
CA LEU A 58 41.28 -27.16 77.62
C LEU A 58 41.24 -28.70 77.70
N SER A 59 42.07 -29.28 78.58
CA SER A 59 42.26 -30.73 78.66
C SER A 59 41.12 -31.43 79.43
N LYS A 60 40.87 -32.71 79.12
CA LYS A 60 39.78 -33.54 79.67
C LYS A 60 39.78 -33.65 81.20
N LYS A 61 40.89 -33.33 81.87
CA LYS A 61 41.06 -33.39 83.33
C LYS A 61 40.62 -32.09 84.03
N GLU A 62 40.63 -30.96 83.33
CA GLU A 62 40.19 -29.66 83.85
C GLU A 62 38.67 -29.48 83.73
N LEU A 63 38.03 -30.12 82.75
CA LEU A 63 36.57 -30.14 82.58
C LEU A 63 35.84 -30.92 83.70
N HIS A 64 36.46 -31.97 84.24
CA HIS A 64 35.86 -32.80 85.30
C HIS A 64 35.88 -32.10 86.67
N ASN A 65 36.93 -31.32 86.97
CA ASN A 65 37.03 -30.52 88.19
C ASN A 65 36.13 -29.27 88.18
N TYR A 66 35.78 -28.74 87.01
CA TYR A 66 34.82 -27.63 86.87
C TYR A 66 33.36 -28.09 87.09
N GLN A 67 32.99 -29.28 86.61
CA GLN A 67 31.64 -29.84 86.78
C GLN A 67 31.35 -30.28 88.22
N ALA A 68 32.33 -30.83 88.94
CA ALA A 68 32.15 -31.25 90.33
C ALA A 68 31.98 -30.06 91.32
N ASN A 69 32.59 -28.91 91.04
CA ASN A 69 32.49 -27.72 91.90
C ASN A 69 31.24 -26.85 91.65
N LEU A 70 30.64 -26.90 90.45
CA LEU A 70 29.39 -26.17 90.16
C LEU A 70 28.15 -26.86 90.76
N PHE A 71 28.15 -28.20 90.81
CA PHE A 71 27.00 -28.98 91.30
C PHE A 71 26.87 -28.93 92.84
N ASN A 72 27.98 -28.88 93.57
CA ASN A 72 27.98 -28.75 95.04
C ASN A 72 27.64 -27.34 95.53
N LYS A 73 27.81 -26.29 94.71
CA LYS A 73 27.55 -24.90 95.12
C LYS A 73 26.09 -24.45 94.99
N HIS A 74 25.20 -25.29 94.43
CA HIS A 74 23.79 -24.95 94.20
C HIS A 74 22.75 -25.92 94.81
N GLN A 75 23.16 -26.89 95.63
CA GLN A 75 22.25 -27.81 96.33
C GLN A 75 21.19 -27.11 97.21
N HIS A 76 21.50 -25.91 97.72
CA HIS A 76 20.57 -25.16 98.58
C HIS A 76 19.48 -24.37 97.81
N TYR A 77 19.62 -24.20 96.49
CA TYR A 77 18.64 -23.47 95.65
C TYR A 77 17.55 -24.39 95.06
N PHE A 78 17.82 -25.69 94.91
CA PHE A 78 16.83 -26.67 94.40
C PHE A 78 15.80 -27.12 95.45
N LYS A 79 16.12 -27.04 96.74
CA LYS A 79 15.24 -27.50 97.83
C LYS A 79 14.04 -26.58 98.08
N THR A 80 14.16 -25.28 97.76
CA THR A 80 13.09 -24.27 97.92
C THR A 80 12.19 -24.15 96.69
N LEU A 81 12.68 -24.52 95.49
CA LEU A 81 11.91 -24.53 94.24
C LEU A 81 10.96 -25.74 94.13
N PHE A 82 11.29 -26.88 94.75
CA PHE A 82 10.44 -28.08 94.72
C PHE A 82 9.18 -27.97 95.61
N HIS A 83 9.15 -27.12 96.63
CA HIS A 83 7.98 -27.00 97.51
C HIS A 83 6.83 -26.13 96.94
N LYS A 84 7.14 -25.14 96.09
CA LYS A 84 6.11 -24.35 95.37
C LYS A 84 5.66 -24.97 94.04
N ALA A 85 6.42 -25.90 93.46
CA ALA A 85 6.04 -26.64 92.25
C ALA A 85 5.07 -27.81 92.53
N ASN A 86 5.08 -28.37 93.75
CA ASN A 86 4.26 -29.54 94.10
C ASN A 86 2.74 -29.26 94.12
N GLN A 87 2.31 -28.04 94.48
CA GLN A 87 0.89 -27.69 94.45
C GLN A 87 0.31 -27.50 93.04
N ARG A 88 1.12 -27.01 92.08
CA ARG A 88 0.70 -26.88 90.68
C ARG A 88 0.72 -28.22 89.93
N PHE A 89 1.60 -29.15 90.33
CA PHE A 89 1.66 -30.50 89.78
C PHE A 89 0.47 -31.37 90.24
N ILE A 90 0.02 -31.23 91.50
CA ILE A 90 -1.14 -31.96 92.04
C ILE A 90 -2.44 -31.56 91.31
N ILE A 91 -2.65 -30.27 91.00
CA ILE A 91 -3.83 -29.81 90.25
C ILE A 91 -3.84 -30.39 88.83
N ILE A 92 -2.69 -30.38 88.15
CA ILE A 92 -2.55 -30.94 86.79
C ILE A 92 -2.75 -32.47 86.80
N PHE A 93 -2.26 -33.17 87.82
CA PHE A 93 -2.43 -34.62 87.97
C PHE A 93 -3.89 -35.03 88.19
N ILE A 94 -4.65 -34.30 89.00
CA ILE A 94 -6.09 -34.53 89.20
C ILE A 94 -6.86 -34.29 87.88
N LEU A 95 -6.51 -33.26 87.11
CA LEU A 95 -7.13 -32.95 85.83
C LEU A 95 -6.88 -34.05 84.77
N VAL A 96 -5.67 -34.61 84.74
CA VAL A 96 -5.30 -35.74 83.88
C VAL A 96 -6.01 -37.04 84.28
N LEU A 97 -6.17 -37.32 85.58
CA LEU A 97 -6.90 -38.49 86.08
C LEU A 97 -8.40 -38.43 85.76
N THR A 98 -9.02 -37.26 85.86
CA THR A 98 -10.44 -37.06 85.52
C THR A 98 -10.70 -37.24 84.02
N LEU A 99 -9.80 -36.75 83.15
CA LEU A 99 -9.82 -36.99 81.70
C LEU A 99 -9.58 -38.46 81.32
N SER A 100 -8.73 -39.16 82.06
CA SER A 100 -8.41 -40.58 81.83
C SER A 100 -9.56 -41.52 82.24
N PHE A 101 -10.29 -41.19 83.32
CA PHE A 101 -11.50 -41.92 83.71
C PHE A 101 -12.66 -41.74 82.70
N GLY A 102 -12.79 -40.57 82.07
CA GLY A 102 -13.74 -40.34 80.97
C GLY A 102 -13.43 -41.17 79.71
N LEU A 103 -12.14 -41.37 79.38
CA LEU A 103 -11.70 -42.20 78.26
C LEU A 103 -11.84 -43.71 78.53
N GLY A 104 -11.75 -44.17 79.79
CA GLY A 104 -11.93 -45.58 80.15
C GLY A 104 -13.37 -46.10 80.01
N ILE A 105 -14.37 -45.29 80.36
CA ILE A 105 -15.79 -45.67 80.27
C ILE A 105 -16.30 -45.52 78.82
N GLY A 106 -15.84 -44.52 78.07
CA GLY A 106 -16.13 -44.36 76.64
C GLY A 106 -15.44 -45.40 75.74
N GLY A 107 -14.22 -45.83 76.08
CA GLY A 107 -13.48 -46.84 75.32
C GLY A 107 -14.07 -48.25 75.41
N TRP A 108 -14.70 -48.62 76.53
CA TRP A 108 -15.32 -49.94 76.72
C TRP A 108 -16.61 -50.12 75.89
N GLN A 109 -17.36 -49.04 75.63
CA GLN A 109 -18.54 -49.06 74.75
C GLN A 109 -18.15 -49.14 73.26
N ILE A 110 -17.02 -48.53 72.86
CA ILE A 110 -16.48 -48.59 71.48
C ILE A 110 -15.85 -49.97 71.18
N TYR A 111 -15.17 -50.58 72.15
CA TYR A 111 -14.61 -51.94 72.00
C TYR A 111 -15.68 -53.02 71.75
N LYS A 112 -16.86 -52.89 72.38
CA LYS A 112 -17.98 -53.83 72.20
C LYS A 112 -18.69 -53.65 70.84
N HIS A 113 -18.59 -52.48 70.22
CA HIS A 113 -19.12 -52.19 68.88
C HIS A 113 -18.15 -52.61 67.76
N LEU A 114 -16.84 -52.53 68.00
CA LEU A 114 -15.79 -52.89 67.03
C LEU A 114 -15.49 -54.40 66.94
N ASN A 115 -15.93 -55.22 67.92
CA ASN A 115 -15.71 -56.68 67.94
C ASN A 115 -16.97 -57.53 67.67
N SER A 116 -18.12 -56.90 67.38
CA SER A 116 -19.22 -57.59 66.69
C SER A 116 -18.92 -57.57 65.20
N GLY A 117 -18.36 -58.66 64.67
CA GLY A 117 -18.10 -58.79 63.23
C GLY A 117 -19.38 -58.57 62.44
N PRO A 118 -19.38 -57.67 61.42
CA PRO A 118 -20.50 -57.59 60.52
C PRO A 118 -20.51 -58.85 59.65
N THR A 119 -21.46 -59.71 60.00
CA THR A 119 -22.17 -60.64 59.14
C THR A 119 -22.02 -60.34 57.65
N HIS A 120 -21.49 -61.32 56.92
CA HIS A 120 -21.52 -61.39 55.46
C HIS A 120 -22.87 -60.95 54.88
N LEU A 121 -22.88 -59.80 54.20
CA LEU A 121 -23.89 -59.50 53.17
C LEU A 121 -23.29 -59.93 51.82
N ASP A 122 -23.78 -61.04 51.29
CA ASP A 122 -23.37 -61.61 50.01
C ASP A 122 -23.98 -60.84 48.82
N HIS A 123 -23.77 -59.52 48.80
CA HIS A 123 -24.23 -58.61 47.74
C HIS A 123 -23.08 -57.80 47.11
N ARG A 124 -21.82 -58.16 47.40
CA ARG A 124 -20.65 -57.54 46.77
C ARG A 124 -20.52 -57.95 45.30
N ILE A 125 -20.24 -56.99 44.43
CA ILE A 125 -20.06 -57.19 42.98
C ILE A 125 -18.76 -57.95 42.75
N ASN A 126 -18.82 -59.09 42.04
CA ASN A 126 -17.65 -59.93 41.76
C ASN A 126 -16.95 -59.50 40.47
N ILE A 127 -15.68 -59.10 40.55
CA ILE A 127 -14.89 -58.61 39.40
C ILE A 127 -13.99 -59.67 38.74
N ASN A 128 -14.01 -60.94 39.18
CA ASN A 128 -13.08 -61.99 38.71
C ASN A 128 -12.97 -62.09 37.17
N ASN A 129 -14.09 -61.91 36.47
CA ASN A 129 -14.19 -62.06 35.02
C ASN A 129 -14.20 -60.73 34.25
N ASP A 130 -14.00 -59.60 34.93
CA ASP A 130 -14.13 -58.27 34.30
C ASP A 130 -12.81 -57.74 33.70
N GLY A 131 -11.68 -58.42 33.92
CA GLY A 131 -10.37 -58.10 33.35
C GLY A 131 -10.23 -58.45 31.87
N GLY A 132 -9.03 -58.31 31.32
CA GLY A 132 -8.77 -58.61 29.90
C GLY A 132 -7.56 -57.90 29.30
N ASP A 133 -7.41 -58.06 28.00
CA ASP A 133 -6.29 -57.51 27.23
C ASP A 133 -6.67 -56.21 26.52
N TYR A 134 -6.02 -55.12 26.92
CA TYR A 134 -6.24 -53.76 26.41
C TYR A 134 -4.98 -53.25 25.72
N TYR A 135 -4.45 -54.01 24.76
CA TYR A 135 -3.19 -53.69 24.06
C TYR A 135 -3.20 -52.34 23.32
N LYS A 136 -4.37 -51.78 23.00
CA LYS A 136 -4.47 -50.45 22.39
C LYS A 136 -4.42 -49.31 23.42
N ALA A 137 -4.65 -49.60 24.70
CA ALA A 137 -4.59 -48.59 25.75
C ALA A 137 -3.14 -48.39 26.19
N GLN A 138 -2.78 -47.11 26.37
CA GLN A 138 -1.45 -46.67 26.72
C GLN A 138 -1.49 -45.90 28.05
N GLY A 139 -0.61 -46.26 28.97
CA GLY A 139 -0.41 -45.57 30.24
C GLY A 139 1.04 -45.12 30.42
N ILE A 140 1.22 -43.97 31.07
CA ILE A 140 2.55 -43.49 31.46
C ILE A 140 2.59 -43.46 32.98
N ILE A 141 3.56 -44.14 33.58
CA ILE A 141 3.68 -44.22 35.05
C ILE A 141 5.10 -43.92 35.52
N GLN A 142 5.22 -43.40 36.74
CA GLN A 142 6.52 -43.12 37.35
C GLN A 142 7.13 -44.35 38.04
N ASN A 143 6.29 -45.23 38.58
CA ASN A 143 6.68 -46.47 39.26
C ASN A 143 5.48 -47.43 39.30
N THR A 144 5.69 -48.65 39.79
CA THR A 144 4.66 -49.69 39.89
C THR A 144 3.82 -49.62 41.18
N SER A 145 3.74 -48.46 41.84
CA SER A 145 2.85 -48.29 42.99
C SER A 145 1.38 -48.39 42.58
N SER A 146 0.55 -48.91 43.49
CA SER A 146 -0.90 -49.09 43.25
C SER A 146 -1.59 -47.83 42.70
N ASN A 147 -1.22 -46.64 43.17
CA ASN A 147 -1.82 -45.38 42.70
C ASN A 147 -1.43 -45.04 41.25
N GLN A 148 -0.18 -45.28 40.86
CA GLN A 148 0.29 -45.04 39.50
C GLN A 148 -0.33 -46.05 38.52
N LEU A 149 -0.37 -47.33 38.91
CA LEU A 149 -1.07 -48.36 38.15
C LEU A 149 -2.57 -48.06 38.01
N ARG A 150 -3.21 -47.58 39.08
CA ARG A 150 -4.63 -47.15 39.06
C ARG A 150 -4.86 -46.03 38.08
N SER A 151 -4.03 -45.00 38.12
CA SER A 151 -4.12 -43.89 37.17
C SER A 151 -3.99 -44.40 35.73
N ALA A 152 -3.03 -45.29 35.43
CA ALA A 152 -2.89 -45.86 34.10
C ALA A 152 -4.13 -46.65 33.64
N VAL A 153 -4.66 -47.51 34.49
CA VAL A 153 -5.83 -48.35 34.16
C VAL A 153 -7.10 -47.51 33.99
N GLN A 154 -7.27 -46.43 34.75
CA GLN A 154 -8.43 -45.53 34.62
C GLN A 154 -8.54 -44.85 33.24
N HIS A 155 -7.45 -44.74 32.50
CA HIS A 155 -7.43 -44.16 31.16
C HIS A 155 -7.80 -45.15 30.04
N ILE A 156 -8.08 -46.41 30.38
CA ILE A 156 -8.53 -47.40 29.40
C ILE A 156 -9.96 -47.05 28.93
N PRO A 157 -10.17 -46.76 27.64
CA PRO A 157 -11.50 -46.48 27.12
C PRO A 157 -12.34 -47.76 27.13
N ASN A 158 -13.63 -47.63 27.47
CA ASN A 158 -14.60 -48.73 27.56
C ASN A 158 -14.23 -49.84 28.55
N LEU A 159 -13.56 -49.49 29.65
CA LEU A 159 -13.35 -50.40 30.76
C LEU A 159 -14.71 -50.88 31.30
N ASN A 160 -14.81 -52.16 31.67
CA ASN A 160 -16.04 -52.71 32.26
C ASN A 160 -16.51 -51.80 33.43
N PRO A 161 -17.77 -51.34 33.46
CA PRO A 161 -18.24 -50.37 34.47
C PRO A 161 -18.07 -50.83 35.93
N ASN A 162 -18.19 -52.14 36.18
CA ASN A 162 -17.96 -52.70 37.51
C ASN A 162 -16.48 -52.67 37.87
N LEU A 163 -15.60 -53.03 36.93
CA LEU A 163 -14.16 -52.96 37.14
C LEU A 163 -13.67 -51.51 37.31
N GLN A 164 -14.19 -50.58 36.50
CA GLN A 164 -13.92 -49.16 36.62
C GLN A 164 -14.33 -48.63 38.00
N SER A 165 -15.52 -49.01 38.47
CA SER A 165 -16.01 -48.64 39.80
C SER A 165 -15.16 -49.26 40.91
N ALA A 166 -14.72 -50.52 40.75
CA ALA A 166 -13.82 -51.19 41.68
C ALA A 166 -12.43 -50.53 41.73
N ILE A 167 -11.90 -50.08 40.59
CA ILE A 167 -10.63 -49.33 40.53
C ILE A 167 -10.78 -47.93 41.14
N ASN A 168 -11.97 -47.36 41.21
CA ASN A 168 -12.18 -46.09 41.91
C ASN A 168 -12.30 -46.26 43.44
N ASP A 169 -12.48 -47.49 43.93
CA ASP A 169 -12.44 -47.80 45.35
C ASP A 169 -10.99 -47.77 45.88
N GLN A 170 -10.77 -46.98 46.93
CA GLN A 170 -9.46 -46.82 47.57
C GLN A 170 -8.95 -48.11 48.22
N MET A 171 -9.84 -49.05 48.58
CA MET A 171 -9.50 -50.33 49.19
C MET A 171 -9.09 -51.40 48.17
N THR A 172 -9.32 -51.16 46.87
CA THR A 172 -8.83 -52.03 45.79
C THR A 172 -7.33 -51.82 45.59
N ILE A 173 -6.55 -52.88 45.55
CA ILE A 173 -5.08 -52.80 45.40
C ILE A 173 -4.70 -53.23 43.99
N LEU A 174 -3.92 -52.39 43.30
CA LEU A 174 -3.30 -52.71 42.03
C LEU A 174 -1.83 -53.04 42.24
N SER A 175 -1.38 -54.10 41.59
CA SER A 175 0.01 -54.57 41.64
C SER A 175 0.43 -55.20 40.32
N THR A 176 1.73 -55.33 40.09
CA THR A 176 2.27 -56.04 38.93
C THR A 176 3.55 -56.76 39.33
N SER A 177 3.83 -57.88 38.68
CA SER A 177 5.13 -58.57 38.74
C SER A 177 6.07 -58.13 37.63
N ASP A 178 5.56 -57.40 36.63
CA ASP A 178 6.35 -57.00 35.47
C ASP A 178 7.24 -55.82 35.82
N SER A 179 8.49 -55.87 35.34
CA SER A 179 9.44 -54.79 35.57
C SER A 179 9.11 -53.61 34.65
N LEU A 180 9.04 -52.41 35.24
CA LEU A 180 8.90 -51.18 34.46
C LEU A 180 10.19 -50.90 33.69
N GLN A 181 10.10 -50.85 32.36
CA GLN A 181 11.24 -50.56 31.48
C GLN A 181 11.39 -49.04 31.30
N TYR A 182 12.61 -48.53 31.48
CA TYR A 182 12.96 -47.11 31.38
C TYR A 182 13.68 -46.78 30.07
N ASP A 183 13.33 -47.44 28.98
CA ASP A 183 13.95 -47.27 27.65
C ASP A 183 13.22 -46.25 26.76
N GLY A 184 12.19 -45.60 27.29
CA GLY A 184 11.35 -44.63 26.57
C GLY A 184 10.30 -45.27 25.65
N GLY A 185 10.20 -46.60 25.61
CA GLY A 185 9.20 -47.35 24.86
C GLY A 185 7.94 -47.69 25.66
N TYR A 186 6.89 -48.11 24.95
CA TYR A 186 5.71 -48.74 25.55
C TYR A 186 5.91 -50.26 25.57
N HIS A 187 5.71 -50.87 26.74
CA HIS A 187 5.83 -52.30 26.95
C HIS A 187 4.53 -52.86 27.51
N LEU A 188 4.19 -54.09 27.13
CA LEU A 188 3.05 -54.79 27.70
C LEU A 188 3.29 -55.10 29.18
N MET A 189 2.35 -54.69 30.03
CA MET A 189 2.38 -54.90 31.48
C MET A 189 1.07 -55.51 31.96
N LYS A 190 1.16 -56.57 32.76
CA LYS A 190 0.05 -57.23 33.44
C LYS A 190 -0.17 -56.64 34.83
N ILE A 191 -1.33 -56.05 35.05
CA ILE A 191 -1.73 -55.38 36.28
C ILE A 191 -2.81 -56.24 36.97
N ASN A 192 -2.48 -56.76 38.14
CA ASN A 192 -3.39 -57.47 39.03
C ASN A 192 -4.23 -56.48 39.83
N ILE A 193 -5.55 -56.59 39.73
CA ILE A 193 -6.52 -55.77 40.47
C ILE A 193 -7.20 -56.65 41.50
N ASN A 194 -6.98 -56.38 42.79
CA ASN A 194 -7.54 -57.14 43.90
C ASN A 194 -8.48 -56.26 44.72
N ALA A 195 -9.78 -56.56 44.66
CA ALA A 195 -10.83 -55.81 45.34
C ALA A 195 -11.34 -56.51 46.62
N ASN A 196 -10.67 -57.56 47.12
CA ASN A 196 -11.17 -58.34 48.25
C ASN A 196 -11.33 -57.55 49.57
N ASN A 197 -10.59 -56.44 49.70
CA ASN A 197 -10.65 -55.54 50.85
C ASN A 197 -11.71 -54.44 50.70
N SER A 198 -12.42 -54.37 49.58
CA SER A 198 -13.53 -53.44 49.36
C SER A 198 -14.80 -53.88 50.10
N GLU A 199 -15.57 -52.91 50.58
CA GLU A 199 -16.91 -53.12 51.15
C GLU A 199 -17.96 -53.44 50.06
N ILE A 200 -17.73 -53.01 48.81
CA ILE A 200 -18.71 -53.08 47.71
C ILE A 200 -18.32 -54.15 46.67
N PHE A 201 -17.03 -54.37 46.45
CA PHE A 201 -16.51 -55.30 45.43
C PHE A 201 -15.83 -56.52 46.06
N LYS A 202 -15.78 -57.64 45.31
CA LYS A 202 -15.01 -58.85 45.68
C LYS A 202 -14.34 -59.45 44.44
N GLY A 203 -13.23 -60.17 44.64
CA GLY A 203 -12.52 -60.86 43.57
C GLY A 203 -11.21 -60.20 43.14
N SER A 204 -10.48 -60.91 42.28
CA SER A 204 -9.22 -60.48 41.68
C SER A 204 -9.24 -60.76 40.17
N THR A 205 -8.78 -59.82 39.38
CA THR A 205 -8.67 -59.97 37.92
C THR A 205 -7.38 -59.34 37.39
N ILE A 206 -7.07 -59.57 36.12
CA ILE A 206 -5.82 -59.10 35.49
C ILE A 206 -6.17 -58.26 34.26
N ILE A 207 -5.50 -57.12 34.13
CA ILE A 207 -5.51 -56.31 32.91
C ILE A 207 -4.12 -56.34 32.28
N THR A 208 -4.04 -56.57 30.98
CA THR A 208 -2.80 -56.34 30.23
C THR A 208 -2.93 -55.06 29.42
N MET A 209 -2.01 -54.10 29.57
CA MET A 209 -2.01 -52.85 28.79
C MET A 209 -0.59 -52.40 28.46
N ASN A 210 -0.44 -51.46 27.51
CA ASN A 210 0.86 -50.89 27.19
C ASN A 210 1.23 -49.78 28.19
N ILE A 211 2.35 -49.95 28.88
CA ILE A 211 2.86 -49.02 29.87
C ILE A 211 4.25 -48.53 29.46
N LYS A 212 4.46 -47.22 29.56
CA LYS A 212 5.75 -46.56 29.41
C LYS A 212 6.16 -45.91 30.73
N ALA A 213 7.44 -46.01 31.09
CA ALA A 213 7.98 -45.24 32.20
C ALA A 213 8.00 -43.75 31.86
N ASN A 214 7.70 -42.90 32.84
CA ASN A 214 7.81 -41.45 32.68
C ASN A 214 9.27 -40.96 32.57
N LYS A 215 10.24 -41.79 32.95
CA LYS A 215 11.67 -41.47 32.92
C LYS A 215 12.42 -42.38 31.95
N PHE A 216 13.51 -41.88 31.38
CA PHE A 216 14.48 -42.64 30.60
C PHE A 216 15.74 -42.93 31.44
N ASP A 217 16.24 -44.16 31.45
CA ASP A 217 17.44 -44.54 32.18
C ASP A 217 18.69 -44.35 31.32
N ILE A 218 19.59 -43.46 31.76
CA ILE A 218 20.83 -43.14 31.02
C ILE A 218 21.94 -44.18 31.20
N SER A 219 21.79 -45.14 32.13
CA SER A 219 22.86 -46.10 32.47
C SER A 219 23.26 -47.03 31.34
N MET A 220 22.40 -47.17 30.33
CA MET A 220 22.62 -48.02 29.15
C MET A 220 23.20 -47.25 27.95
N LEU A 221 23.43 -45.93 28.09
CA LEU A 221 24.04 -45.12 27.04
C LEU A 221 25.56 -45.32 27.01
N ASP A 222 26.19 -44.97 25.88
CA ASP A 222 27.65 -44.93 25.79
C ASP A 222 28.19 -43.67 26.48
N GLY A 223 29.22 -43.86 27.30
CA GLY A 223 29.91 -42.79 28.03
C GLY A 223 31.37 -42.61 27.61
N ASP A 224 31.84 -43.31 26.58
CA ASP A 224 33.20 -43.13 26.05
C ASP A 224 33.28 -42.01 25.01
N PHE A 225 33.71 -40.83 25.45
CA PHE A 225 33.90 -39.65 24.60
C PHE A 225 35.38 -39.43 24.23
N THR A 226 36.23 -40.45 24.33
CA THR A 226 37.68 -40.29 24.08
C THR A 226 38.06 -40.21 22.59
N HIS A 227 37.11 -40.53 21.71
CA HIS A 227 37.23 -40.46 20.25
C HIS A 227 36.77 -39.11 19.68
N ASP A 228 36.12 -38.29 20.50
CA ASP A 228 35.68 -36.95 20.10
C ASP A 228 36.85 -35.96 20.14
N ASN A 229 36.68 -34.85 19.42
CA ASN A 229 37.68 -33.77 19.38
C ASN A 229 38.11 -33.39 20.81
N THR A 230 39.41 -33.19 21.00
CA THR A 230 39.95 -32.79 22.30
C THR A 230 39.36 -31.45 22.72
N LEU A 231 38.73 -31.41 23.89
CA LEU A 231 38.13 -30.20 24.45
C LEU A 231 39.09 -29.50 25.40
N HIS A 232 39.02 -28.18 25.44
CA HIS A 232 39.81 -27.35 26.36
C HIS A 232 39.01 -27.02 27.63
N ILE A 233 39.68 -27.00 28.78
CA ILE A 233 39.06 -26.71 30.07
C ILE A 233 39.99 -25.90 30.99
N ALA A 234 39.43 -24.91 31.69
CA ALA A 234 40.18 -24.14 32.68
C ALA A 234 40.45 -24.91 33.97
N ASN A 235 39.44 -25.64 34.46
CA ASN A 235 39.49 -26.38 35.72
C ASN A 235 38.66 -27.67 35.61
N ILE A 236 39.11 -28.72 36.28
CA ILE A 236 38.33 -29.95 36.39
C ILE A 236 37.39 -29.84 37.60
N ASP A 237 36.16 -29.43 37.32
CA ASP A 237 35.06 -29.41 38.29
C ASP A 237 33.76 -29.87 37.61
N SER A 238 32.73 -30.12 38.42
CA SER A 238 31.44 -30.65 37.94
C SER A 238 30.76 -29.76 36.90
N VAL A 239 30.89 -28.44 36.99
CA VAL A 239 30.25 -27.48 36.06
C VAL A 239 31.01 -27.47 34.74
N SER A 240 32.34 -27.37 34.82
CA SER A 240 33.22 -27.32 33.67
C SER A 240 33.13 -28.62 32.84
N LEU A 241 33.06 -29.78 33.49
CA LEU A 241 32.86 -31.07 32.82
C LEU A 241 31.49 -31.19 32.16
N LEU A 242 30.42 -30.73 32.82
CA LEU A 242 29.08 -30.75 32.24
C LEU A 242 28.99 -29.84 31.01
N ASN A 243 29.63 -28.67 31.05
CA ASN A 243 29.68 -27.75 29.92
C ASN A 243 30.53 -28.32 28.77
N ALA A 244 31.67 -28.95 29.07
CA ALA A 244 32.49 -29.63 28.06
C ALA A 244 31.68 -30.70 27.32
N LEU A 245 30.95 -31.56 28.05
CA LEU A 245 30.09 -32.57 27.43
C LEU A 245 29.05 -31.97 26.48
N LYS A 246 28.42 -30.84 26.83
CA LYS A 246 27.41 -30.18 25.97
C LYS A 246 27.96 -29.70 24.63
N LEU A 247 29.28 -29.52 24.51
CA LEU A 247 29.95 -29.09 23.29
C LEU A 247 30.34 -30.25 22.37
N LEU A 248 30.20 -31.50 22.83
CA LEU A 248 30.53 -32.66 22.02
C LEU A 248 29.57 -32.80 20.84
N PRO A 249 30.08 -32.95 19.61
CA PRO A 249 29.24 -33.26 18.46
C PRO A 249 28.69 -34.68 18.59
N ASN A 250 27.53 -34.94 17.97
CA ASN A 250 26.96 -36.29 17.82
C ASN A 250 26.63 -37.06 19.12
N LEU A 251 26.41 -36.37 20.24
CA LEU A 251 25.89 -37.01 21.45
C LEU A 251 24.56 -37.74 21.19
N ASN A 252 24.37 -38.87 21.87
CA ASN A 252 23.07 -39.56 21.89
C ASN A 252 21.96 -38.55 22.26
N PRO A 253 20.84 -38.47 21.52
CA PRO A 253 19.79 -37.46 21.76
C PRO A 253 19.20 -37.46 23.17
N ASN A 254 19.08 -38.65 23.80
CA ASN A 254 18.61 -38.77 25.17
C ASN A 254 19.67 -38.27 26.16
N LEU A 255 20.95 -38.55 25.93
CA LEU A 255 22.03 -37.99 26.74
C LEU A 255 22.12 -36.47 26.58
N ALA A 256 22.04 -35.95 25.35
CA ALA A 256 22.05 -34.52 25.07
C ALA A 256 20.88 -33.79 25.75
N SER A 257 19.72 -34.44 25.83
CA SER A 257 18.55 -33.95 26.56
C SER A 257 18.77 -34.00 28.08
N ALA A 258 19.30 -35.12 28.61
CA ALA A 258 19.61 -35.27 30.03
C ALA A 258 20.62 -34.22 30.53
N LEU A 259 21.64 -33.89 29.73
CA LEU A 259 22.63 -32.85 30.06
C LEU A 259 22.02 -31.44 30.19
N ARG A 260 20.81 -31.21 29.67
CA ARG A 260 20.09 -29.93 29.77
C ARG A 260 19.17 -29.85 30.98
N GLU A 261 18.90 -30.97 31.65
CA GLU A 261 17.99 -30.99 32.79
C GLU A 261 18.58 -30.39 34.05
N THR A 262 17.75 -29.63 34.76
CA THR A 262 18.07 -29.16 36.11
C THR A 262 18.03 -30.35 37.05
N GLY A 263 19.19 -30.78 37.55
CA GLY A 263 19.30 -31.90 38.49
C GLY A 263 20.35 -32.94 38.12
N ILE A 264 20.87 -32.92 36.88
CA ILE A 264 22.00 -33.78 36.50
C ILE A 264 23.26 -33.37 37.27
N GLN A 265 23.99 -34.36 37.78
CA GLN A 265 25.19 -34.14 38.59
C GLN A 265 26.39 -34.88 38.01
N VAL A 266 27.58 -34.29 38.16
CA VAL A 266 28.86 -34.92 37.86
C VAL A 266 29.54 -35.29 39.17
N ASN A 267 29.78 -36.59 39.36
CA ASN A 267 30.36 -37.19 40.55
C ASN A 267 31.62 -37.99 40.20
N ASN A 268 32.38 -38.42 41.22
CA ASN A 268 33.51 -39.35 41.08
C ASN A 268 34.57 -38.94 40.04
N ILE A 269 34.87 -37.65 39.94
CA ILE A 269 35.86 -37.11 39.02
C ILE A 269 37.25 -37.64 39.40
N ASN A 270 37.94 -38.26 38.43
CA ASN A 270 39.29 -38.76 38.57
C ASN A 270 40.15 -38.38 37.35
N GLY A 271 41.43 -38.10 37.59
CA GLY A 271 42.37 -37.55 36.63
C GLY A 271 42.77 -36.10 36.94
N LYS A 272 43.80 -35.61 36.23
CA LYS A 272 44.26 -34.23 36.28
C LYS A 272 44.61 -33.75 34.88
N VAL A 273 44.32 -32.49 34.59
CA VAL A 273 44.73 -31.82 33.36
C VAL A 273 45.97 -31.01 33.72
N ILE A 274 47.05 -31.23 32.98
CA ILE A 274 48.33 -30.55 33.16
C ILE A 274 48.41 -29.46 32.08
N ASN A 275 49.03 -28.33 32.42
CA ASN A 275 49.21 -27.19 31.52
C ASN A 275 50.34 -27.42 30.50
N ASP A 276 50.39 -28.59 29.87
CA ASP A 276 51.43 -29.01 28.92
C ASP A 276 50.97 -28.97 27.46
N GLY A 277 49.73 -28.55 27.22
CA GLY A 277 49.11 -28.51 25.89
C GLY A 277 48.78 -29.88 25.31
N GLN A 278 48.81 -30.95 26.12
CA GLN A 278 48.46 -32.30 25.71
C GLN A 278 47.08 -32.73 26.26
N PRO A 279 46.37 -33.64 25.57
CA PRO A 279 45.14 -34.22 26.07
C PRO A 279 45.39 -35.21 27.21
N HIS A 280 44.71 -35.01 28.34
CA HIS A 280 44.71 -35.90 29.51
C HIS A 280 43.35 -36.59 29.66
N LEU A 281 43.37 -37.89 30.00
CA LEU A 281 42.14 -38.67 30.22
C LEU A 281 41.52 -38.35 31.59
N ILE A 282 40.26 -37.92 31.58
CA ILE A 282 39.45 -37.67 32.77
C ILE A 282 38.26 -38.63 32.78
N THR A 283 38.00 -39.25 33.92
CA THR A 283 36.87 -40.17 34.13
C THR A 283 35.94 -39.63 35.22
N PHE A 284 34.63 -39.76 35.05
CA PHE A 284 33.63 -39.29 36.01
C PHE A 284 32.30 -40.03 35.84
N THR A 285 31.33 -39.79 36.73
CA THR A 285 29.98 -40.36 36.64
C THR A 285 28.94 -39.26 36.47
N LEU A 286 28.06 -39.38 35.46
CA LEU A 286 26.85 -38.58 35.35
C LEU A 286 25.72 -39.24 36.13
N ASP A 287 25.07 -38.50 37.03
CA ASP A 287 23.92 -38.96 37.83
C ASP A 287 22.67 -38.19 37.44
N ALA A 288 21.68 -38.90 36.88
CA ALA A 288 20.40 -38.34 36.45
C ALA A 288 19.25 -38.63 37.43
N ASN A 289 19.48 -39.27 38.58
CA ASN A 289 18.40 -39.70 39.48
C ASN A 289 17.56 -38.53 40.04
N ASN A 290 18.14 -37.32 40.11
CA ASN A 290 17.48 -36.11 40.59
C ASN A 290 16.83 -35.27 39.48
N THR A 291 16.78 -35.76 38.24
CA THR A 291 16.15 -35.07 37.10
C THR A 291 14.65 -35.41 36.99
N SER A 292 13.91 -34.68 36.17
CA SER A 292 12.48 -34.91 35.92
C SER A 292 12.22 -36.08 34.98
N ASP A 293 12.93 -36.13 33.84
CA ASP A 293 12.63 -37.08 32.76
C ASP A 293 13.71 -38.16 32.60
N PHE A 294 14.78 -38.12 33.40
CA PHE A 294 15.84 -39.14 33.39
C PHE A 294 16.08 -39.81 34.75
N THR A 295 16.75 -40.96 34.73
CA THR A 295 17.21 -41.72 35.90
C THR A 295 18.50 -42.47 35.58
N GLY A 296 19.16 -43.02 36.59
CA GLY A 296 20.36 -43.85 36.42
C GLY A 296 21.67 -43.08 36.49
N GLN A 297 22.77 -43.83 36.45
CA GLN A 297 24.14 -43.33 36.48
C GLN A 297 24.92 -43.84 35.27
N LEU A 298 25.66 -42.95 34.60
CA LEU A 298 26.47 -43.25 33.43
C LEU A 298 27.94 -42.97 33.72
N ASN A 299 28.81 -43.97 33.55
CA ASN A 299 30.25 -43.78 33.65
C ASN A 299 30.77 -43.13 32.37
N CYS A 300 31.48 -42.02 32.51
CA CYS A 300 31.95 -41.20 31.41
C CYS A 300 33.48 -41.10 31.40
N GLN A 301 34.06 -41.04 30.21
CA GLN A 301 35.47 -40.74 30.02
C GLN A 301 35.68 -39.77 28.85
N LEU A 302 36.59 -38.81 29.02
CA LEU A 302 36.84 -37.73 28.07
C LEU A 302 38.32 -37.31 28.07
N LYS A 303 38.85 -36.94 26.91
CA LYS A 303 40.20 -36.34 26.80
C LYS A 303 40.11 -34.81 26.84
N LEU A 304 40.78 -34.20 27.81
CA LEU A 304 40.75 -32.76 28.05
C LEU A 304 42.16 -32.16 27.99
N THR A 305 42.29 -31.02 27.33
CA THR A 305 43.52 -30.19 27.35
C THR A 305 43.27 -28.96 28.22
N SER A 306 44.30 -28.45 28.88
CA SER A 306 44.17 -27.22 29.65
C SER A 306 43.89 -26.02 28.74
N ASP A 307 43.11 -25.05 29.24
CA ASP A 307 43.01 -23.71 28.65
C ASP A 307 44.33 -22.94 28.76
N LYS A 308 45.21 -23.32 29.69
CA LYS A 308 46.49 -22.65 29.93
C LYS A 308 47.69 -23.54 29.58
N PHE A 309 48.70 -22.93 28.98
CA PHE A 309 50.01 -23.53 28.74
C PHE A 309 51.06 -22.97 29.72
N ASP A 310 51.78 -23.84 30.44
CA ASP A 310 52.85 -23.45 31.37
C ASP A 310 54.18 -23.27 30.63
N ILE A 311 54.68 -22.04 30.61
CA ILE A 311 55.92 -21.70 29.91
C ILE A 311 57.19 -22.12 30.67
N SER A 312 57.08 -22.51 31.95
CA SER A 312 58.22 -22.70 32.85
C SER A 312 59.15 -23.84 32.42
N ASN A 313 58.66 -24.78 31.60
CA ASN A 313 59.42 -25.93 31.10
C ASN A 313 59.97 -25.73 29.68
N LEU A 314 59.77 -24.56 29.06
CA LEU A 314 60.28 -24.28 27.72
C LEU A 314 61.80 -24.04 27.76
N LYS A 315 62.45 -24.23 26.61
CA LYS A 315 63.87 -23.89 26.41
C LYS A 315 64.12 -22.43 26.81
N ASN A 316 65.16 -22.19 27.60
CA ASN A 316 65.45 -20.89 28.19
C ASN A 316 66.81 -20.28 27.79
N ASP A 317 67.68 -21.01 27.08
CA ASP A 317 68.97 -20.49 26.59
C ASP A 317 68.96 -20.35 25.06
N TYR A 318 69.10 -19.11 24.59
CA TYR A 318 69.14 -18.71 23.19
C TYR A 318 70.41 -17.94 22.82
N THR A 319 71.49 -18.12 23.58
CA THR A 319 72.77 -17.41 23.38
C THR A 319 73.53 -17.78 22.10
N SER A 320 73.09 -18.83 21.40
CA SER A 320 73.59 -19.24 20.08
C SER A 320 73.04 -18.40 18.93
N SER A 321 71.94 -17.65 19.16
CA SER A 321 71.38 -16.76 18.15
C SER A 321 72.21 -15.46 18.02
N PRO A 322 72.23 -14.82 16.84
CA PRO A 322 72.85 -13.50 16.68
C PRO A 322 72.25 -12.46 17.65
N PRO A 323 73.01 -11.44 18.05
CA PRO A 323 72.52 -10.41 18.97
C PRO A 323 71.40 -9.58 18.33
N GLY A 324 70.28 -9.44 19.05
CA GLY A 324 69.21 -8.51 18.70
C GLY A 324 69.53 -7.08 19.09
N LYS A 325 69.02 -6.10 18.34
CA LYS A 325 69.21 -4.67 18.62
C LYS A 325 67.96 -4.10 19.29
N ILE A 326 68.12 -3.45 20.45
CA ILE A 326 67.05 -2.73 21.15
C ILE A 326 67.54 -1.39 21.67
N THR A 327 66.66 -0.38 21.71
CA THR A 327 67.03 0.97 22.16
C THR A 327 66.94 1.14 23.67
N ASP A 328 66.07 0.37 24.32
CA ASP A 328 65.85 0.40 25.76
C ASP A 328 65.35 -0.95 26.30
N THR A 329 65.02 -1.00 27.59
CA THR A 329 64.41 -2.18 28.24
C THR A 329 62.91 -2.01 28.45
N SER A 330 62.24 -1.18 27.64
CA SER A 330 60.78 -1.06 27.66
C SER A 330 60.15 -2.39 27.23
N PHE A 331 58.88 -2.60 27.63
CA PHE A 331 58.14 -3.81 27.29
C PHE A 331 58.22 -4.12 25.78
N ASN A 332 58.01 -3.13 24.92
CA ASN A 332 58.00 -3.30 23.47
C ASN A 332 59.35 -3.73 22.91
N SER A 333 60.43 -3.13 23.41
CA SER A 333 61.80 -3.53 23.05
C SER A 333 62.09 -4.97 23.46
N LEU A 334 61.63 -5.39 24.65
CA LEU A 334 61.80 -6.77 25.11
C LEU A 334 60.98 -7.78 24.28
N VAL A 335 59.76 -7.42 23.86
CA VAL A 335 58.95 -8.23 22.95
C VAL A 335 59.66 -8.41 21.62
N TYR A 336 60.14 -7.31 21.02
CA TYR A 336 60.92 -7.38 19.77
C TYR A 336 62.18 -8.25 19.92
N LEU A 337 62.91 -8.07 21.01
CA LEU A 337 64.13 -8.85 21.28
C LEU A 337 63.85 -10.35 21.35
N ILE A 338 62.78 -10.77 22.03
CA ILE A 338 62.42 -12.19 22.15
C ILE A 338 61.92 -12.74 20.81
N THR A 339 61.11 -11.96 20.09
CA THR A 339 60.50 -12.42 18.81
C THR A 339 61.47 -12.43 17.63
N SER A 340 62.56 -11.65 17.69
CA SER A 340 63.60 -11.61 16.66
C SER A 340 64.67 -12.71 16.79
N VAL A 341 64.67 -13.45 17.90
CA VAL A 341 65.63 -14.55 18.14
C VAL A 341 65.26 -15.78 17.31
N SER A 342 66.20 -16.26 16.49
CA SER A 342 66.03 -17.49 15.72
C SER A 342 65.80 -18.71 16.62
N ASN A 343 64.91 -19.62 16.20
CA ASN A 343 64.55 -20.84 16.92
C ASN A 343 63.94 -20.61 18.31
N MET A 344 63.40 -19.42 18.60
CA MET A 344 62.59 -19.18 19.80
C MET A 344 61.37 -20.10 19.79
N ALA A 345 61.05 -20.73 20.93
CA ALA A 345 59.87 -21.59 21.03
C ALA A 345 58.60 -20.80 20.63
N SER A 346 57.74 -21.38 19.80
CA SER A 346 56.55 -20.69 19.29
C SER A 346 55.61 -20.24 20.41
N GLN A 347 55.51 -21.01 21.49
CA GLN A 347 54.76 -20.64 22.70
C GLN A 347 55.38 -19.42 23.41
N LEU A 348 56.72 -19.27 23.39
CA LEU A 348 57.39 -18.08 23.94
C LEU A 348 57.17 -16.86 23.05
N ILE A 349 57.19 -17.01 21.72
CA ILE A 349 56.84 -15.91 20.80
C ILE A 349 55.41 -15.45 21.05
N ALA A 350 54.48 -16.39 21.19
CA ALA A 350 53.07 -16.10 21.39
C ALA A 350 52.78 -15.46 22.76
N VAL A 351 53.38 -15.97 23.85
CA VAL A 351 53.12 -15.43 25.20
C VAL A 351 53.64 -14.00 25.37
N VAL A 352 54.78 -13.65 24.77
CA VAL A 352 55.33 -12.28 24.91
C VAL A 352 54.54 -11.24 24.12
N GLN A 353 53.72 -11.68 23.16
CA GLN A 353 52.81 -10.82 22.42
C GLN A 353 51.47 -10.59 23.16
N ASP A 354 51.20 -11.32 24.26
CA ASP A 354 50.02 -11.09 25.10
C ASP A 354 50.17 -9.77 25.87
N SER A 355 49.13 -8.94 25.86
CA SER A 355 49.15 -7.62 26.52
C SER A 355 49.25 -7.68 28.05
N HIS A 356 48.96 -8.83 28.68
CA HIS A 356 48.96 -9.01 30.13
C HIS A 356 50.21 -9.74 30.65
N VAL A 357 51.13 -10.13 29.77
CA VAL A 357 52.42 -10.68 30.17
C VAL A 357 53.27 -9.59 30.82
N ILE A 358 54.08 -9.96 31.82
CA ILE A 358 55.04 -9.05 32.44
C ILE A 358 56.44 -9.46 31.99
N LEU A 359 57.17 -8.52 31.39
CA LEU A 359 58.57 -8.69 30.99
C LEU A 359 59.45 -7.82 31.88
N THR A 360 60.45 -8.43 32.53
CA THR A 360 61.41 -7.71 33.37
C THR A 360 62.83 -8.15 33.09
N THR A 361 63.80 -7.28 33.38
CA THR A 361 65.22 -7.58 33.26
C THR A 361 65.91 -7.23 34.58
N THR A 362 67.01 -7.91 34.90
CA THR A 362 67.77 -7.65 36.13
C THR A 362 68.84 -6.58 35.95
N SER A 363 69.12 -6.16 34.71
CA SER A 363 70.16 -5.18 34.41
C SER A 363 69.81 -4.37 33.16
N PRO A 364 70.13 -3.06 33.13
CA PRO A 364 70.01 -2.26 31.93
C PRO A 364 71.00 -2.76 30.86
N LEU A 365 70.66 -2.58 29.59
CA LEU A 365 71.55 -2.89 28.48
C LEU A 365 72.61 -1.77 28.34
N PRO A 366 73.92 -2.07 28.42
CA PRO A 366 74.96 -1.06 28.21
C PRO A 366 74.92 -0.49 26.79
N ASN A 367 75.10 0.83 26.67
CA ASN A 367 75.17 1.52 25.38
C ASN A 367 76.63 1.72 24.94
N ASP A 368 77.36 0.62 24.78
CA ASP A 368 78.76 0.56 24.36
C ASP A 368 78.95 0.03 22.92
N GLY A 369 77.86 -0.35 22.26
CA GLY A 369 77.87 -0.93 20.92
C GLY A 369 78.28 -2.41 20.85
N GLU A 370 78.57 -3.03 21.99
CA GLU A 370 79.00 -4.42 22.10
C GLU A 370 77.82 -5.36 22.41
N SER A 371 78.01 -6.66 22.14
CA SER A 371 77.01 -7.69 22.43
C SER A 371 77.11 -8.15 23.88
N HIS A 372 75.98 -8.07 24.60
CA HIS A 372 75.87 -8.50 25.99
C HIS A 372 74.94 -9.68 26.15
N LEU A 373 75.23 -10.54 27.13
CA LEU A 373 74.28 -11.53 27.61
C LEU A 373 73.16 -10.81 28.35
N PHE A 374 71.95 -11.02 27.89
CA PHE A 374 70.77 -10.33 28.36
C PHE A 374 69.74 -11.33 28.85
N LYS A 375 69.26 -11.13 30.09
CA LYS A 375 68.29 -12.00 30.73
C LYS A 375 66.96 -11.29 30.81
N VAL A 376 65.94 -11.90 30.22
CA VAL A 376 64.56 -11.41 30.27
C VAL A 376 63.70 -12.43 31.00
N THR A 377 63.02 -11.99 32.05
CA THR A 377 62.06 -12.80 32.78
C THR A 377 60.68 -12.54 32.24
N ILE A 378 60.05 -13.61 31.75
CA ILE A 378 58.69 -13.65 31.21
C ILE A 378 57.79 -14.21 32.31
N ASN A 379 56.84 -13.42 32.80
CA ASN A 379 55.84 -13.86 33.76
C ASN A 379 54.47 -13.85 33.11
N ALA A 380 53.92 -15.04 32.88
CA ALA A 380 52.69 -15.26 32.14
C ALA A 380 51.46 -15.49 33.05
N ASN A 381 51.61 -15.41 34.37
CA ASN A 381 50.56 -15.76 35.32
C ASN A 381 49.28 -14.90 35.19
N ASN A 382 49.40 -13.69 34.63
CA ASN A 382 48.29 -12.77 34.40
C ASN A 382 47.62 -12.93 33.01
N THR A 383 48.13 -13.81 32.16
CA THR A 383 47.57 -14.05 30.82
C THR A 383 46.40 -15.04 30.87
N LEU A 384 45.57 -15.05 29.83
CA LEU A 384 44.44 -15.98 29.72
C LEU A 384 44.88 -17.38 29.28
N ALA A 385 45.78 -17.46 28.29
CA ALA A 385 46.18 -18.72 27.65
C ALA A 385 47.49 -19.32 28.20
N TYR A 386 48.21 -18.61 29.06
CA TYR A 386 49.50 -19.06 29.58
C TYR A 386 49.59 -18.92 31.11
N THR A 387 50.58 -19.60 31.69
CA THR A 387 50.94 -19.49 33.10
C THR A 387 52.43 -19.75 33.28
N GLY A 388 52.95 -19.47 34.48
CA GLY A 388 54.33 -19.77 34.84
C GLY A 388 55.28 -18.60 34.63
N GLN A 389 56.54 -18.82 34.97
CA GLN A 389 57.60 -17.84 34.89
C GLN A 389 58.85 -18.48 34.30
N LEU A 390 59.42 -17.85 33.27
CA LEU A 390 60.63 -18.32 32.62
C LEU A 390 61.61 -17.17 32.43
N THR A 391 62.86 -17.34 32.84
CA THR A 391 63.94 -16.41 32.50
C THR A 391 64.69 -16.92 31.29
N VAL A 392 64.55 -16.23 30.16
CA VAL A 392 65.29 -16.51 28.93
C VAL A 392 66.61 -15.75 28.92
N THR A 393 67.68 -16.40 28.48
CA THR A 393 69.00 -15.80 28.27
C THR A 393 69.29 -15.71 26.77
N LEU A 394 69.63 -14.52 26.29
CA LEU A 394 69.84 -14.22 24.87
C LEU A 394 70.93 -13.16 24.72
N LYS A 395 71.32 -12.80 23.48
CA LYS A 395 72.30 -11.74 23.22
C LYS A 395 71.61 -10.47 22.73
N ALA A 396 72.00 -9.32 23.25
CA ALA A 396 71.47 -8.01 22.84
C ALA A 396 72.58 -6.96 22.65
N ILE A 397 72.34 -5.98 21.79
CA ILE A 397 73.20 -4.80 21.54
C ILE A 397 72.29 -3.55 21.60
N ALA A 398 72.78 -2.46 22.18
CA ALA A 398 72.05 -1.19 22.17
C ALA A 398 72.00 -0.59 20.75
N GLY A 399 70.80 -0.26 20.24
CA GLY A 399 70.64 0.36 18.92
C GLY A 399 69.21 0.32 18.39
N LYS A 400 68.97 0.97 17.24
CA LYS A 400 67.64 1.01 16.60
C LYS A 400 67.14 -0.39 16.21
N MET A 401 65.87 -0.66 16.47
CA MET A 401 65.20 -1.90 16.08
C MET A 401 64.97 -1.91 14.55
N ASP A 402 65.31 -3.01 13.88
CA ASP A 402 65.10 -3.16 12.45
C ASP A 402 63.70 -3.73 12.18
N ILE A 403 62.86 -2.98 11.45
CA ILE A 403 61.50 -3.39 11.12
C ILE A 403 61.41 -4.28 9.89
N ASN A 404 62.51 -4.57 9.19
CA ASN A 404 62.51 -5.38 7.97
C ASN A 404 61.81 -6.75 8.15
N SER A 405 61.90 -7.34 9.34
CA SER A 405 61.24 -8.62 9.68
C SER A 405 59.77 -8.50 10.06
N LEU A 406 59.20 -7.30 10.13
CA LEU A 406 57.80 -7.05 10.52
C LEU A 406 56.81 -7.11 9.36
N SER A 407 57.26 -7.47 8.16
CA SER A 407 56.35 -7.63 7.02
C SER A 407 55.35 -8.77 7.30
N GLN A 408 54.06 -8.51 7.07
CA GLN A 408 52.98 -9.45 7.36
C GLN A 408 51.97 -9.50 6.22
N ASP A 409 51.47 -10.69 5.93
CA ASP A 409 50.31 -10.87 5.07
C ASP A 409 49.07 -11.16 5.93
N LEU A 410 48.14 -10.20 5.93
CA LEU A 410 46.88 -10.23 6.65
C LEU A 410 45.69 -10.31 5.70
N THR A 411 45.90 -10.64 4.41
CA THR A 411 44.82 -10.75 3.41
C THR A 411 43.78 -11.82 3.74
N ALA A 412 44.17 -12.85 4.51
CA ALA A 412 43.24 -13.87 5.01
C ALA A 412 42.30 -13.36 6.13
N LYS A 413 42.46 -12.11 6.60
CA LYS A 413 41.63 -11.50 7.64
C LYS A 413 40.43 -10.78 7.04
N PRO A 414 39.36 -10.55 7.83
CA PRO A 414 38.21 -9.79 7.35
C PRO A 414 38.64 -8.42 6.81
N PRO A 415 38.05 -7.96 5.69
CA PRO A 415 38.37 -6.67 5.11
C PRO A 415 38.09 -5.53 6.08
N VAL A 416 39.02 -4.59 6.20
CA VAL A 416 38.81 -3.36 6.97
C VAL A 416 38.21 -2.28 6.09
N VAL A 417 37.41 -1.41 6.71
CA VAL A 417 36.64 -0.39 6.01
C VAL A 417 37.30 0.97 6.21
N GLU A 418 37.71 1.60 5.11
CA GLU A 418 38.39 2.90 5.12
C GLU A 418 37.82 3.86 4.07
N GLN A 419 38.10 5.14 4.24
CA GLN A 419 37.62 6.17 3.31
C GLN A 419 38.49 6.32 2.06
N ASN A 420 39.80 6.08 2.17
CA ASN A 420 40.78 6.21 1.08
C ASN A 420 42.13 5.60 1.52
N THR A 421 43.18 5.85 0.73
CA THR A 421 44.56 5.36 0.96
C THR A 421 45.53 6.42 1.50
N ASN A 422 45.04 7.51 2.10
CA ASN A 422 45.92 8.50 2.73
C ASN A 422 46.61 7.93 3.98
N PRO A 423 47.75 8.50 4.45
CA PRO A 423 48.51 7.93 5.56
C PRO A 423 47.73 7.75 6.87
N THR A 424 46.73 8.59 7.14
CA THR A 424 45.86 8.47 8.32
C THR A 424 44.92 7.28 8.19
N SER A 425 44.21 7.17 7.05
CA SER A 425 43.33 6.03 6.78
C SER A 425 44.10 4.70 6.74
N LEU A 426 45.31 4.67 6.19
CA LEU A 426 46.17 3.48 6.23
C LEU A 426 46.61 3.11 7.65
N ARG A 427 46.91 4.11 8.50
CA ARG A 427 47.26 3.87 9.91
C ARG A 427 46.05 3.30 10.67
N ASP A 428 44.88 3.86 10.46
CA ASP A 428 43.62 3.40 11.07
C ASP A 428 43.27 1.98 10.61
N ALA A 429 43.45 1.66 9.32
CA ALA A 429 43.26 0.32 8.76
C ALA A 429 44.10 -0.73 9.50
N LEU A 430 45.39 -0.42 9.68
CA LEU A 430 46.34 -1.29 10.38
C LEU A 430 46.05 -1.43 11.88
N GLN A 431 45.43 -0.43 12.50
CA GLN A 431 45.00 -0.53 13.90
C GLN A 431 43.71 -1.35 14.07
N LYS A 432 42.84 -1.38 13.05
CA LYS A 432 41.57 -2.13 13.05
C LYS A 432 41.73 -3.60 12.67
N VAL A 433 42.72 -3.93 11.82
CA VAL A 433 42.89 -5.31 11.32
C VAL A 433 43.30 -6.27 12.45
N GLN A 434 42.60 -7.41 12.54
CA GLN A 434 42.88 -8.41 13.57
C GLN A 434 44.15 -9.22 13.25
N GLY A 435 44.97 -9.49 14.27
CA GLY A 435 46.15 -10.35 14.14
C GLY A 435 47.41 -9.63 13.63
N ILE A 436 47.38 -8.30 13.52
CA ILE A 436 48.61 -7.51 13.36
C ILE A 436 49.53 -7.72 14.57
N ASN A 437 50.83 -7.84 14.32
CA ASN A 437 51.82 -8.06 15.37
C ASN A 437 51.89 -6.84 16.32
N GLN A 438 51.98 -7.08 17.62
CA GLN A 438 52.07 -6.05 18.64
C GLN A 438 53.26 -5.08 18.42
N THR A 439 54.40 -5.58 17.93
CA THR A 439 55.54 -4.73 17.56
C THR A 439 55.18 -3.78 16.43
N THR A 440 54.48 -4.24 15.39
CA THR A 440 53.99 -3.39 14.30
C THR A 440 53.02 -2.32 14.83
N LEU A 441 52.10 -2.67 15.73
CA LEU A 441 51.21 -1.71 16.39
C LEU A 441 51.97 -0.63 17.18
N ASN A 442 53.11 -0.99 17.79
CA ASN A 442 53.95 -0.04 18.50
C ASN A 442 54.71 0.89 17.54
N VAL A 443 55.23 0.36 16.43
CA VAL A 443 55.85 1.17 15.37
C VAL A 443 54.84 2.19 14.82
N LEU A 444 53.57 1.82 14.66
CA LEU A 444 52.50 2.72 14.21
C LEU A 444 52.19 3.88 15.18
N LYS A 445 52.72 3.89 16.41
CA LYS A 445 52.59 5.02 17.35
C LYS A 445 53.64 6.11 17.09
N GLU A 446 54.69 5.81 16.34
CA GLU A 446 55.72 6.79 15.99
C GLU A 446 55.15 7.88 15.08
N SER A 447 55.33 9.13 15.47
CA SER A 447 54.88 10.30 14.70
C SER A 447 55.63 10.46 13.39
N ASN A 448 56.91 10.05 13.34
CA ASN A 448 57.79 10.18 12.18
C ASN A 448 57.81 8.94 11.27
N LEU A 449 56.96 7.93 11.51
CA LEU A 449 56.81 6.79 10.62
C LEU A 449 56.11 7.22 9.33
N LEU A 450 56.75 6.95 8.19
CA LEU A 450 56.10 7.16 6.89
C LEU A 450 55.29 5.92 6.51
N ILE A 451 54.01 6.14 6.21
CA ILE A 451 53.05 5.12 5.81
C ILE A 451 52.54 5.50 4.42
N SER A 452 52.62 4.58 3.48
CA SER A 452 52.22 4.81 2.09
C SER A 452 51.77 3.52 1.43
N THR A 453 51.03 3.60 0.34
CA THR A 453 50.72 2.47 -0.53
C THR A 453 50.80 2.90 -1.98
N HIS A 454 51.09 1.96 -2.86
CA HIS A 454 50.96 2.12 -4.31
C HIS A 454 49.69 1.46 -4.85
N SER A 455 48.92 0.80 -3.98
CA SER A 455 47.69 0.11 -4.35
C SER A 455 46.54 1.12 -4.44
N ASN A 456 45.72 0.98 -5.48
CA ASN A 456 44.49 1.75 -5.61
C ASN A 456 43.39 1.07 -4.79
N LEU A 457 42.58 1.86 -4.08
CA LEU A 457 41.37 1.40 -3.40
C LEU A 457 40.16 2.01 -4.13
N PRO A 458 39.49 1.25 -5.02
CA PRO A 458 38.30 1.70 -5.74
C PRO A 458 37.11 1.92 -4.81
N ASP A 459 36.24 2.89 -5.15
CA ASP A 459 34.96 3.14 -4.48
C ASP A 459 33.84 2.18 -4.92
N ASP A 460 34.10 0.87 -4.90
CA ASP A 460 33.16 -0.17 -5.34
C ASP A 460 32.56 -0.99 -4.19
N GLY A 461 32.91 -0.66 -2.93
CA GLY A 461 32.46 -1.38 -1.74
C GLY A 461 32.96 -2.82 -1.65
N LEU A 462 33.82 -3.27 -2.57
CA LEU A 462 34.40 -4.61 -2.59
C LEU A 462 35.77 -4.62 -1.89
N PRO A 463 36.16 -5.77 -1.31
CA PRO A 463 37.50 -5.92 -0.76
C PRO A 463 38.59 -5.97 -1.84
N HIS A 464 39.59 -5.09 -1.72
CA HIS A 464 40.81 -5.08 -2.53
C HIS A 464 42.03 -5.29 -1.66
N GLU A 465 43.04 -5.98 -2.19
CA GLU A 465 44.34 -6.12 -1.54
C GLU A 465 45.10 -4.79 -1.59
N ILE A 466 45.56 -4.32 -0.43
CA ILE A 466 46.42 -3.14 -0.30
C ILE A 466 47.76 -3.55 0.31
N ASP A 467 48.84 -3.14 -0.37
CA ASP A 467 50.21 -3.26 0.12
C ASP A 467 50.63 -1.96 0.81
N ILE A 468 50.66 -1.96 2.15
CA ILE A 468 51.03 -0.80 2.96
C ILE A 468 52.50 -0.86 3.33
N ASN A 469 53.27 0.12 2.87
CA ASN A 469 54.69 0.28 3.19
C ASN A 469 54.89 1.17 4.41
N LEU A 470 55.58 0.64 5.42
CA LEU A 470 56.04 1.31 6.62
C LEU A 470 57.53 1.61 6.48
N ASN A 471 57.94 2.87 6.62
CA ASN A 471 59.35 3.27 6.53
C ASN A 471 59.80 4.06 7.77
N ALA A 472 60.75 3.48 8.50
CA ALA A 472 61.17 3.94 9.82
C ALA A 472 62.43 4.81 9.84
N TYR A 473 63.04 5.17 8.71
CA TYR A 473 64.31 5.92 8.69
C TYR A 473 64.32 7.25 9.49
N LYS A 474 63.15 7.88 9.69
CA LYS A 474 62.98 9.13 10.46
C LYS A 474 62.54 8.92 11.92
N THR A 475 62.28 7.68 12.34
CA THR A 475 61.87 7.39 13.72
C THR A 475 63.08 7.35 14.64
N LEU A 476 62.85 7.56 15.94
CA LEU A 476 63.92 7.57 16.93
C LEU A 476 64.41 6.14 17.19
N ASP A 477 63.46 5.22 17.40
CA ASP A 477 63.75 3.88 17.91
C ASP A 477 63.84 2.78 16.85
N TYR A 478 63.44 3.07 15.61
CA TYR A 478 63.32 2.07 14.55
C TYR A 478 64.12 2.43 13.28
N THR A 479 64.43 1.44 12.46
CA THR A 479 65.06 1.58 11.15
C THR A 479 64.55 0.52 10.19
N GLY A 480 64.82 0.65 8.88
CA GLY A 480 64.35 -0.28 7.86
C GLY A 480 62.94 -0.01 7.34
N THR A 481 62.43 -0.95 6.55
CA THR A 481 61.13 -0.87 5.86
C THR A 481 60.37 -2.19 5.99
N ALA A 482 59.06 -2.13 6.22
CA ALA A 482 58.20 -3.31 6.27
C ALA A 482 56.98 -3.12 5.35
N THR A 483 56.46 -4.22 4.79
CA THR A 483 55.23 -4.21 3.99
C THR A 483 54.16 -5.05 4.68
N ILE A 484 52.99 -4.45 4.91
CA ILE A 484 51.82 -5.13 5.45
C ILE A 484 50.75 -5.24 4.36
N LYS A 485 50.35 -6.45 4.01
CA LYS A 485 49.27 -6.72 3.05
C LYS A 485 47.97 -6.93 3.79
N LEU A 486 46.87 -6.30 3.37
CA LEU A 486 45.54 -6.54 3.96
C LEU A 486 44.41 -6.27 2.97
N MET A 487 43.25 -6.90 3.21
CA MET A 487 42.03 -6.62 2.45
C MET A 487 41.36 -5.36 2.97
N THR A 488 41.08 -4.40 2.08
CA THR A 488 40.48 -3.11 2.42
C THR A 488 39.30 -2.84 1.50
N LYS A 489 38.25 -2.19 1.98
CA LYS A 489 37.13 -1.73 1.14
C LYS A 489 36.67 -0.33 1.54
N THR A 490 36.03 0.36 0.61
CA THR A 490 35.41 1.65 0.87
C THR A 490 34.02 1.47 1.49
N ILE A 491 33.51 2.53 2.14
CA ILE A 491 32.17 2.52 2.78
C ILE A 491 31.06 2.60 1.73
N LYS A 492 31.33 3.20 0.57
CA LYS A 492 30.32 3.56 -0.43
C LYS A 492 30.58 2.89 -1.76
N THR A 493 29.49 2.56 -2.44
CA THR A 493 29.49 2.16 -3.85
C THR A 493 29.17 3.39 -4.72
N ASP A 494 30.09 3.79 -5.60
CA ASP A 494 29.86 4.89 -6.54
C ASP A 494 28.99 4.45 -7.72
N ILE A 495 27.82 5.07 -7.88
CA ILE A 495 26.86 4.75 -8.96
C ILE A 495 27.07 5.58 -10.23
N THR A 496 28.04 6.49 -10.28
CA THR A 496 28.19 7.47 -11.37
C THR A 496 28.26 6.82 -12.75
N ASN A 497 28.87 5.63 -12.85
CA ASN A 497 29.04 4.89 -14.11
C ASN A 497 27.99 3.78 -14.32
N ASP A 498 27.03 3.61 -13.41
CA ASP A 498 26.02 2.55 -13.45
C ASP A 498 24.76 2.93 -14.24
N GLY A 499 24.75 4.15 -14.79
CA GLY A 499 23.72 4.65 -15.70
C GLY A 499 23.69 3.90 -17.04
N GLY A 500 22.73 4.23 -17.91
CA GLY A 500 22.64 3.59 -19.22
C GLY A 500 21.40 3.95 -20.03
N ASN A 501 21.36 3.48 -21.28
CA ASN A 501 20.22 3.61 -22.16
C ASN A 501 19.42 2.31 -22.20
N TYR A 502 18.16 2.38 -21.77
CA TYR A 502 17.25 1.25 -21.66
C TYR A 502 16.01 1.38 -22.57
N THR A 503 16.00 2.35 -23.49
CA THR A 503 14.88 2.57 -24.45
C THR A 503 14.57 1.33 -25.31
N SER A 504 15.54 0.46 -25.56
CA SER A 504 15.36 -0.78 -26.33
C SER A 504 14.63 -1.91 -25.59
N TYR A 505 14.40 -1.78 -24.28
CA TYR A 505 13.82 -2.85 -23.44
C TYR A 505 12.30 -2.76 -23.29
N GLY A 506 11.66 -1.96 -24.14
CA GLY A 506 10.20 -1.81 -24.22
C GLY A 506 9.69 -0.56 -23.51
N ASN A 507 8.46 -0.18 -23.87
CA ASN A 507 7.83 1.03 -23.37
C ASN A 507 7.28 0.81 -21.96
N ILE A 508 7.66 1.68 -21.04
CA ILE A 508 7.16 1.69 -19.67
C ILE A 508 5.88 2.52 -19.63
N ILE A 509 4.79 1.92 -19.16
CA ILE A 509 3.52 2.61 -19.01
C ILE A 509 3.52 3.34 -17.67
N SER A 510 3.40 4.67 -17.70
CA SER A 510 3.31 5.50 -16.48
C SER A 510 2.36 6.67 -16.68
N ASN A 511 1.67 7.05 -15.60
CA ASN A 511 0.77 8.21 -15.56
C ASN A 511 1.42 9.46 -14.94
N SER A 512 2.66 9.38 -14.44
CA SER A 512 3.43 10.52 -13.93
C SER A 512 4.94 10.30 -14.05
N VAL A 513 5.69 11.37 -13.76
CA VAL A 513 7.16 11.37 -13.65
C VAL A 513 7.63 11.85 -12.27
N ASP A 514 6.79 11.68 -11.25
CA ASP A 514 7.20 11.89 -9.87
C ASP A 514 8.16 10.77 -9.40
N SER A 515 8.86 11.01 -8.28
CA SER A 515 9.87 10.07 -7.79
C SER A 515 9.34 8.63 -7.60
N PRO A 516 8.16 8.41 -6.97
CA PRO A 516 7.56 7.07 -6.90
C PRO A 516 7.31 6.40 -8.25
N ALA A 517 6.79 7.13 -9.25
CA ALA A 517 6.54 6.62 -10.58
C ALA A 517 7.84 6.28 -11.32
N LEU A 518 8.87 7.12 -11.19
CA LEU A 518 10.20 6.87 -11.77
C LEU A 518 10.89 5.65 -11.13
N ILE A 519 10.81 5.49 -9.81
CA ILE A 519 11.33 4.29 -9.12
C ILE A 519 10.60 3.04 -9.62
N LYS A 520 9.27 3.11 -9.76
CA LYS A 520 8.48 2.01 -10.30
C LYS A 520 8.87 1.70 -11.76
N ALA A 521 9.14 2.71 -12.57
CA ALA A 521 9.61 2.56 -13.95
C ALA A 521 10.96 1.83 -13.99
N LEU A 522 11.94 2.27 -13.19
CA LEU A 522 13.26 1.63 -13.10
C LEU A 522 13.18 0.15 -12.68
N LYS A 523 12.23 -0.19 -11.80
CA LYS A 523 11.97 -1.57 -11.35
C LYS A 523 11.29 -2.46 -12.40
N GLN A 524 10.60 -1.88 -13.38
CA GLN A 524 9.95 -2.66 -14.46
C GLN A 524 10.91 -3.12 -15.54
N ILE A 525 12.04 -2.41 -15.72
CA ILE A 525 13.08 -2.77 -16.68
C ILE A 525 13.84 -3.98 -16.11
N LYS A 526 13.68 -5.14 -16.75
CA LYS A 526 14.28 -6.39 -16.28
C LYS A 526 15.81 -6.38 -16.26
N GLN A 527 16.45 -5.57 -17.11
CA GLN A 527 17.91 -5.46 -17.20
C GLN A 527 18.51 -4.25 -16.47
N THR A 528 17.75 -3.50 -15.66
CA THR A 528 18.34 -2.39 -14.90
C THR A 528 19.54 -2.89 -14.09
N ASN A 529 20.64 -2.13 -14.12
CA ASN A 529 21.83 -2.43 -13.33
C ASN A 529 21.43 -2.75 -11.87
N PRO A 530 21.80 -3.93 -11.33
CA PRO A 530 21.47 -4.35 -9.97
C PRO A 530 21.92 -3.36 -8.88
N VAL A 531 23.01 -2.61 -9.12
CA VAL A 531 23.51 -1.58 -8.21
C VAL A 531 22.52 -0.42 -8.12
N ILE A 532 22.00 0.06 -9.26
CA ILE A 532 20.94 1.08 -9.29
C ILE A 532 19.67 0.58 -8.60
N LEU A 533 19.24 -0.65 -8.88
CA LEU A 533 18.04 -1.24 -8.25
C LEU A 533 18.17 -1.34 -6.72
N SER A 534 19.38 -1.61 -6.23
CA SER A 534 19.67 -1.61 -4.80
C SER A 534 19.69 -0.20 -4.23
N ALA A 535 20.34 0.74 -4.91
CA ALA A 535 20.47 2.14 -4.49
C ALA A 535 19.12 2.83 -4.34
N ILE A 536 18.19 2.68 -5.30
CA ILE A 536 16.86 3.33 -5.25
C ILE A 536 15.94 2.82 -4.12
N ASN A 537 16.36 1.81 -3.35
CA ASN A 537 15.65 1.39 -2.14
C ASN A 537 16.12 2.13 -0.88
N ASP A 538 17.24 2.86 -0.92
CA ASP A 538 17.67 3.75 0.16
C ASP A 538 16.79 5.02 0.13
N PRO A 539 16.09 5.36 1.24
CA PRO A 539 15.20 6.51 1.30
C PRO A 539 15.91 7.87 1.12
N LYS A 540 17.24 7.92 1.22
CA LYS A 540 18.04 9.14 0.98
C LYS A 540 18.50 9.29 -0.47
N VAL A 541 18.27 8.30 -1.32
CA VAL A 541 18.52 8.41 -2.77
C VAL A 541 17.37 9.18 -3.42
N ILE A 542 17.71 10.21 -4.18
CA ILE A 542 16.74 11.07 -4.87
C ILE A 542 16.63 10.60 -6.31
N VAL A 543 15.44 10.17 -6.72
CA VAL A 543 15.13 9.82 -8.12
C VAL A 543 14.26 10.92 -8.71
N SER A 544 14.73 11.55 -9.79
CA SER A 544 14.06 12.69 -10.42
C SER A 544 14.25 12.69 -11.94
N THR A 545 13.53 13.57 -12.64
CA THR A 545 13.74 13.81 -14.07
C THR A 545 13.49 15.27 -14.40
N THR A 546 14.15 15.77 -15.45
CA THR A 546 13.83 17.04 -16.11
C THR A 546 13.00 16.84 -17.38
N SER A 547 12.87 15.60 -17.86
CA SER A 547 12.03 15.27 -19.01
C SER A 547 10.55 15.41 -18.65
N LYS A 548 9.77 15.92 -19.60
CA LYS A 548 8.30 15.88 -19.51
C LYS A 548 7.80 14.57 -20.08
N LEU A 549 6.73 14.02 -19.49
CA LEU A 549 5.93 12.95 -20.09
C LEU A 549 4.63 13.57 -20.61
N PRO A 550 4.54 13.90 -21.91
CA PRO A 550 3.31 14.38 -22.52
C PRO A 550 2.17 13.37 -22.36
N GLN A 551 0.95 13.86 -22.20
CA GLN A 551 -0.26 13.02 -22.15
C GLN A 551 -0.74 12.66 -23.56
N ASP A 552 0.16 12.12 -24.36
CA ASP A 552 -0.14 11.50 -25.63
C ASP A 552 0.21 10.00 -25.54
N ASP A 553 -0.40 9.16 -26.38
CA ASP A 553 -0.13 7.73 -26.37
C ASP A 553 1.13 7.37 -27.19
N LEU A 554 2.03 8.34 -27.38
CA LEU A 554 3.31 8.17 -28.04
C LEU A 554 4.41 7.83 -27.03
N THR A 555 5.49 7.28 -27.55
CA THR A 555 6.68 6.94 -26.77
C THR A 555 7.58 8.16 -26.66
N HIS A 556 7.97 8.49 -25.43
CA HIS A 556 8.89 9.58 -25.13
C HIS A 556 10.10 9.08 -24.36
N ASP A 557 11.27 9.61 -24.72
CA ASP A 557 12.51 9.35 -24.01
C ASP A 557 12.58 10.21 -22.73
N ILE A 558 12.60 9.54 -21.58
CA ILE A 558 12.65 10.15 -20.25
C ILE A 558 14.04 9.93 -19.65
N VAL A 559 14.72 11.02 -19.31
CA VAL A 559 16.04 11.01 -18.66
C VAL A 559 15.84 11.01 -17.15
N ILE A 560 16.04 9.88 -16.51
CA ILE A 560 15.96 9.73 -15.06
C ILE A 560 17.34 9.98 -14.44
N THR A 561 17.38 10.82 -13.43
CA THR A 561 18.55 11.06 -12.59
C THR A 561 18.38 10.34 -11.26
N VAL A 562 19.35 9.51 -10.89
CA VAL A 562 19.43 8.84 -9.58
C VAL A 562 20.61 9.46 -8.84
N ASP A 563 20.33 10.26 -7.82
CA ASP A 563 21.33 10.95 -7.01
C ASP A 563 21.46 10.27 -5.65
N ALA A 564 22.64 9.67 -5.42
CA ALA A 564 22.99 8.97 -4.20
C ALA A 564 23.92 9.78 -3.27
N SER A 565 24.13 11.07 -3.52
CA SER A 565 25.04 11.91 -2.74
C SER A 565 24.73 11.93 -1.24
N GLN A 566 23.46 11.76 -0.86
CA GLN A 566 23.00 11.73 0.54
C GLN A 566 22.83 10.33 1.13
N ALA A 567 23.04 9.28 0.33
CA ALA A 567 22.92 7.89 0.76
C ALA A 567 24.04 7.49 1.72
N VAL A 568 23.77 6.47 2.55
CA VAL A 568 24.78 5.95 3.50
C VAL A 568 25.77 5.06 2.77
N ASP A 569 25.25 4.13 1.96
CA ASP A 569 26.03 3.06 1.33
C ASP A 569 26.40 3.35 -0.14
N TYR A 570 25.93 4.48 -0.69
CA TYR A 570 26.13 4.86 -2.09
C TYR A 570 26.65 6.31 -2.20
N SER A 571 27.27 6.61 -3.34
CA SER A 571 27.69 7.96 -3.76
C SER A 571 27.55 8.12 -5.27
N GLY A 572 27.63 9.35 -5.77
CA GLY A 572 27.58 9.63 -7.20
C GLY A 572 26.17 9.90 -7.73
N VAL A 573 26.10 10.24 -9.02
CA VAL A 573 24.86 10.54 -9.73
C VAL A 573 24.84 9.75 -11.03
N ALA A 574 23.85 8.86 -11.17
CA ALA A 574 23.66 8.06 -12.37
C ALA A 574 22.56 8.67 -13.25
N THR A 575 22.75 8.63 -14.57
CA THR A 575 21.75 9.05 -15.56
C THR A 575 21.24 7.85 -16.34
N ILE A 576 19.93 7.70 -16.45
CA ILE A 576 19.27 6.54 -17.05
C ILE A 576 18.25 7.03 -18.08
N LEU A 577 18.37 6.57 -19.33
CA LEU A 577 17.41 6.90 -20.38
C LEU A 577 16.41 5.75 -20.55
N VAL A 578 15.12 6.05 -20.49
CA VAL A 578 14.03 5.06 -20.63
C VAL A 578 12.96 5.54 -21.61
N ALA A 579 12.29 4.61 -22.28
CA ALA A 579 11.15 4.91 -23.14
C ALA A 579 9.85 4.79 -22.32
N MET A 580 9.10 5.88 -22.15
CA MET A 580 7.84 5.90 -21.40
C MET A 580 6.66 6.32 -22.29
N VAL A 581 5.48 5.77 -22.00
CA VAL A 581 4.21 6.09 -22.68
C VAL A 581 3.16 6.43 -21.63
N TYR A 582 2.40 7.50 -21.87
CA TYR A 582 1.23 7.82 -21.05
C TYR A 582 0.03 6.96 -21.49
N PRO A 583 -0.59 6.16 -20.60
CA PRO A 583 -1.73 5.33 -20.99
C PRO A 583 -3.01 6.18 -21.16
N LYS A 584 -3.55 6.22 -22.38
CA LYS A 584 -4.94 6.66 -22.62
C LYS A 584 -5.91 5.49 -22.47
N THR A 585 -7.08 5.75 -21.87
CA THR A 585 -8.15 4.75 -21.71
C THR A 585 -8.91 4.58 -23.03
N ASP A 586 -8.95 3.35 -23.56
CA ASP A 586 -9.65 3.04 -24.81
C ASP A 586 -11.14 2.78 -24.57
N ILE A 587 -12.01 3.57 -25.20
CA ILE A 587 -13.47 3.50 -25.07
C ILE A 587 -14.14 2.62 -26.14
N THR A 588 -13.37 1.99 -27.04
CA THR A 588 -13.93 1.24 -28.18
C THR A 588 -14.88 0.11 -27.77
N ASN A 589 -14.70 -0.43 -26.56
CA ASN A 589 -15.54 -1.49 -26.00
C ASN A 589 -16.68 -0.98 -25.10
N TRP A 590 -16.88 0.34 -24.99
CA TRP A 590 -17.88 0.94 -24.11
C TRP A 590 -19.24 1.13 -24.80
N ASN A 591 -19.55 0.28 -25.76
CA ASN A 591 -20.80 0.36 -26.50
C ASN A 591 -21.97 0.06 -25.57
N GLN A 592 -23.08 0.81 -25.71
CA GLN A 592 -24.30 0.59 -24.93
C GLN A 592 -25.53 0.55 -25.83
N ASP A 593 -26.41 -0.40 -25.57
CA ASP A 593 -27.77 -0.42 -26.11
C ASP A 593 -28.72 0.01 -24.98
N LEU A 594 -29.34 1.16 -25.17
CA LEU A 594 -30.27 1.80 -24.24
C LEU A 594 -31.67 1.87 -24.85
N THR A 595 -31.99 1.00 -25.82
CA THR A 595 -33.34 0.92 -26.40
C THR A 595 -34.41 0.43 -25.41
N SER A 596 -34.01 -0.13 -24.26
CA SER A 596 -34.90 -0.42 -23.13
C SER A 596 -35.22 0.79 -22.25
N SER A 597 -34.51 1.91 -22.41
CA SER A 597 -34.79 3.16 -21.67
C SER A 597 -35.95 3.93 -22.31
N PRO A 598 -36.63 4.82 -21.56
CA PRO A 598 -37.67 5.68 -22.12
C PRO A 598 -37.17 6.45 -23.34
N SER A 599 -38.00 6.54 -24.37
CA SER A 599 -37.66 7.26 -25.59
C SER A 599 -37.44 8.74 -25.30
N ILE A 600 -36.39 9.32 -25.88
CA ILE A 600 -36.05 10.73 -25.72
C ILE A 600 -36.68 11.53 -26.84
N VAL A 601 -37.32 12.64 -26.49
CA VAL A 601 -37.95 13.56 -27.43
C VAL A 601 -36.96 14.69 -27.71
N GLU A 602 -36.42 14.73 -28.93
CA GLU A 602 -35.51 15.81 -29.36
C GLU A 602 -36.07 16.53 -30.61
N PRO A 603 -35.82 17.84 -30.74
CA PRO A 603 -36.26 18.61 -31.89
C PRO A 603 -35.43 18.35 -33.15
N ASP A 604 -34.12 18.11 -33.05
CA ASP A 604 -33.18 17.86 -34.15
C ASP A 604 -32.05 16.89 -33.71
N LEU A 605 -31.27 16.36 -34.67
CA LEU A 605 -30.09 15.49 -34.44
C LEU A 605 -28.77 16.19 -34.77
N ASN A 606 -28.63 17.45 -34.38
CA ASN A 606 -27.33 18.09 -34.40
C ASN A 606 -26.48 17.67 -33.18
N SER A 607 -25.15 17.82 -33.27
CA SER A 607 -24.23 17.38 -32.22
C SER A 607 -24.49 17.98 -30.83
N ASN A 608 -25.08 19.18 -30.75
CA ASN A 608 -25.38 19.83 -29.47
C ASN A 608 -26.63 19.25 -28.81
N GLU A 609 -27.68 18.97 -29.59
CA GLU A 609 -28.90 18.35 -29.09
C GLU A 609 -28.68 16.87 -28.76
N LEU A 610 -27.86 16.16 -29.54
CA LEU A 610 -27.42 14.79 -29.21
C LEU A 610 -26.63 14.73 -27.90
N LEU A 611 -25.78 15.73 -27.64
CA LEU A 611 -25.04 15.85 -26.38
C LEU A 611 -26.01 16.07 -25.21
N ASP A 612 -26.95 17.00 -25.37
CA ASP A 612 -27.98 17.29 -24.37
C ASP A 612 -28.86 16.06 -24.10
N ALA A 613 -29.31 15.36 -25.15
CA ALA A 613 -30.05 14.11 -25.07
C ALA A 613 -29.33 13.05 -24.25
N LEU A 614 -28.05 12.79 -24.56
CA LEU A 614 -27.21 11.82 -23.84
C LEU A 614 -27.05 12.16 -22.35
N THR A 615 -26.99 13.46 -22.00
CA THR A 615 -26.86 13.85 -20.58
C THR A 615 -28.13 13.56 -19.77
N LYS A 616 -29.30 13.51 -20.43
CA LYS A 616 -30.61 13.24 -19.84
C LYS A 616 -30.96 11.74 -19.79
N VAL A 617 -30.24 10.87 -20.52
CA VAL A 617 -30.51 9.42 -20.52
C VAL A 617 -30.28 8.82 -19.13
N VAL A 618 -31.31 8.15 -18.61
CA VAL A 618 -31.20 7.32 -17.42
C VAL A 618 -30.62 5.96 -17.83
N GLY A 619 -29.52 5.56 -17.18
CA GLY A 619 -28.83 4.28 -17.45
C GLY A 619 -27.54 4.39 -18.28
N LEU A 620 -27.19 5.59 -18.78
CA LEU A 620 -25.89 5.82 -19.43
C LEU A 620 -24.75 5.57 -18.42
N ASN A 621 -23.70 4.85 -18.85
CA ASN A 621 -22.53 4.58 -18.01
C ASN A 621 -21.96 5.89 -17.40
N PRO A 622 -21.77 5.97 -16.07
CA PRO A 622 -21.19 7.15 -15.43
C PRO A 622 -19.84 7.59 -16.02
N ALA A 623 -18.99 6.63 -16.44
CA ALA A 623 -17.72 6.93 -17.08
C ALA A 623 -17.90 7.59 -18.46
N LEU A 624 -18.88 7.14 -19.27
CA LEU A 624 -19.23 7.82 -20.53
C LEU A 624 -19.81 9.20 -20.25
N LYS A 625 -20.66 9.34 -19.24
CA LYS A 625 -21.25 10.63 -18.85
C LYS A 625 -20.19 11.67 -18.47
N ASN A 626 -19.11 11.23 -17.81
CA ASN A 626 -17.97 12.08 -17.49
C ASN A 626 -17.12 12.43 -18.72
N ILE A 627 -17.02 11.56 -19.72
CA ILE A 627 -16.28 11.86 -20.95
C ILE A 627 -17.00 12.95 -21.75
N LEU A 628 -18.34 12.95 -21.79
CA LEU A 628 -19.13 13.93 -22.53
C LEU A 628 -18.89 15.39 -22.13
N THR A 629 -18.28 15.65 -20.97
CA THR A 629 -17.95 17.00 -20.50
C THR A 629 -16.51 17.45 -20.83
N LEU A 630 -15.70 16.58 -21.44
CA LEU A 630 -14.30 16.85 -21.76
C LEU A 630 -14.15 17.62 -23.07
N SER A 631 -13.20 18.57 -23.09
CA SER A 631 -12.78 19.24 -24.31
C SER A 631 -12.16 18.24 -25.29
N GLY A 632 -12.52 18.33 -26.57
CA GLY A 632 -12.02 17.45 -27.64
C GLY A 632 -12.90 16.23 -27.94
N VAL A 633 -13.97 15.97 -27.17
CA VAL A 633 -14.95 14.94 -27.51
C VAL A 633 -15.84 15.40 -28.66
N THR A 634 -16.05 14.52 -29.63
CA THR A 634 -16.95 14.77 -30.77
C THR A 634 -18.07 13.73 -30.80
N ILE A 635 -19.28 14.18 -31.11
CA ILE A 635 -20.50 13.35 -31.13
C ILE A 635 -21.14 13.43 -32.50
N THR A 636 -21.39 12.27 -33.09
CA THR A 636 -21.97 12.13 -34.43
C THR A 636 -23.02 11.02 -34.44
N THR A 637 -23.88 10.99 -35.45
CA THR A 637 -24.81 9.87 -35.67
C THR A 637 -24.85 9.55 -37.16
N ASN A 638 -24.95 8.26 -37.48
CA ASN A 638 -25.14 7.78 -38.84
C ASN A 638 -26.63 7.50 -39.14
N SER A 639 -27.50 7.62 -38.13
CA SER A 639 -28.91 7.25 -38.25
C SER A 639 -29.71 8.41 -38.82
N LYS A 640 -30.44 8.16 -39.91
CA LYS A 640 -31.42 9.09 -40.46
C LYS A 640 -32.76 8.85 -39.76
N LEU A 641 -33.35 9.88 -39.16
CA LEU A 641 -34.68 9.75 -38.56
C LEU A 641 -35.74 9.60 -39.65
N ILE A 642 -36.67 8.67 -39.42
CA ILE A 642 -37.86 8.48 -40.22
C ILE A 642 -39.03 8.96 -39.37
N TYR A 643 -39.83 9.90 -39.89
CA TYR A 643 -40.93 10.50 -39.14
C TYR A 643 -42.21 9.69 -39.28
N ASP A 644 -42.57 8.98 -38.21
CA ASP A 644 -43.86 8.31 -38.01
C ASP A 644 -44.44 8.56 -36.60
N ASN A 645 -43.85 9.47 -35.83
CA ASN A 645 -44.16 9.73 -34.42
C ASN A 645 -43.99 8.48 -33.52
N ALA A 646 -43.20 7.51 -33.97
CA ALA A 646 -42.79 6.34 -33.21
C ALA A 646 -41.31 6.46 -32.77
N PRO A 647 -40.93 5.76 -31.69
CA PRO A 647 -39.53 5.70 -31.28
C PRO A 647 -38.68 4.90 -32.27
N HIS A 648 -37.58 5.49 -32.73
CA HIS A 648 -36.60 4.81 -33.59
C HIS A 648 -35.26 4.63 -32.87
N PRO A 649 -34.58 3.48 -33.03
CA PRO A 649 -33.23 3.31 -32.53
C PRO A 649 -32.25 4.20 -33.33
N VAL A 650 -31.51 5.04 -32.62
CA VAL A 650 -30.50 5.94 -33.17
C VAL A 650 -29.14 5.56 -32.60
N ASP A 651 -28.19 5.30 -33.50
CA ASP A 651 -26.80 5.05 -33.19
C ASP A 651 -26.02 6.36 -33.07
N ILE A 652 -25.55 6.68 -31.86
CA ILE A 652 -24.70 7.84 -31.56
C ILE A 652 -23.27 7.36 -31.35
N ILE A 653 -22.31 8.01 -32.01
CA ILE A 653 -20.88 7.72 -31.92
C ILE A 653 -20.21 8.82 -31.10
N ILE A 654 -19.61 8.42 -29.97
CA ILE A 654 -18.78 9.27 -29.11
C ILE A 654 -17.32 8.99 -29.48
N ASN A 655 -16.61 10.00 -30.00
CA ASN A 655 -15.21 9.91 -30.38
C ASN A 655 -14.33 10.72 -29.42
N ALA A 656 -13.43 10.02 -28.72
CA ALA A 656 -12.57 10.60 -27.70
C ALA A 656 -11.09 10.72 -28.12
N ASN A 657 -10.75 10.47 -29.40
CA ASN A 657 -9.36 10.48 -29.87
C ASN A 657 -8.61 11.80 -29.64
N ASN A 658 -9.33 12.93 -29.57
CA ASN A 658 -8.74 14.25 -29.36
C ASN A 658 -8.76 14.68 -27.88
N THR A 659 -9.05 13.76 -26.95
CA THR A 659 -9.02 14.05 -25.50
C THR A 659 -7.66 13.73 -24.89
N GLU A 660 -7.39 14.32 -23.73
CA GLU A 660 -6.12 14.14 -23.00
C GLU A 660 -5.98 12.71 -22.43
N HIS A 661 -7.07 12.14 -21.91
CA HIS A 661 -7.02 10.88 -21.14
C HIS A 661 -7.67 9.66 -21.84
N TYR A 662 -8.40 9.85 -22.94
CA TYR A 662 -9.17 8.79 -23.59
C TYR A 662 -8.82 8.67 -25.09
N LYS A 663 -9.09 7.50 -25.67
CA LYS A 663 -8.99 7.23 -27.11
C LYS A 663 -10.04 6.21 -27.55
N GLY A 664 -10.27 6.09 -28.85
CA GLY A 664 -11.27 5.19 -29.43
C GLY A 664 -12.63 5.83 -29.62
N GLN A 665 -13.58 5.02 -30.09
CA GLN A 665 -14.96 5.45 -30.37
C GLN A 665 -15.96 4.49 -29.73
N ALA A 666 -16.92 5.02 -28.96
CA ALA A 666 -18.00 4.25 -28.36
C ALA A 666 -19.32 4.51 -29.10
N LYS A 667 -20.10 3.46 -29.29
CA LYS A 667 -21.43 3.49 -29.93
C LYS A 667 -22.53 3.36 -28.87
N ILE A 668 -23.44 4.32 -28.82
CA ILE A 668 -24.61 4.32 -27.96
C ILE A 668 -25.87 4.24 -28.83
N THR A 669 -26.70 3.23 -28.62
CA THR A 669 -27.97 3.07 -29.32
C THR A 669 -29.10 3.46 -28.38
N LEU A 670 -29.98 4.39 -28.75
CA LEU A 670 -31.12 4.79 -27.90
C LEU A 670 -32.36 5.11 -28.74
N LEU A 671 -33.54 5.01 -28.14
CA LEU A 671 -34.80 5.34 -28.81
C LEU A 671 -35.02 6.85 -28.82
N VAL A 672 -35.09 7.46 -30.01
CA VAL A 672 -35.39 8.88 -30.21
C VAL A 672 -36.75 9.04 -30.90
N VAL A 673 -37.54 9.99 -30.41
CA VAL A 673 -38.75 10.49 -31.07
C VAL A 673 -38.45 11.89 -31.60
N ALA A 674 -38.51 12.06 -32.91
CA ALA A 674 -38.25 13.32 -33.59
C ALA A 674 -39.50 14.22 -33.57
N THR A 675 -39.36 15.51 -33.19
CA THR A 675 -40.49 16.46 -33.17
C THR A 675 -40.53 17.43 -34.35
N THR A 676 -39.53 17.43 -35.23
CA THR A 676 -39.51 18.24 -36.46
C THR A 676 -39.35 17.39 -37.72
N ILE A 677 -39.82 17.89 -38.86
CA ILE A 677 -39.86 17.19 -40.15
C ILE A 677 -38.96 17.91 -41.16
N ASP A 678 -37.96 17.21 -41.71
CA ASP A 678 -37.19 17.71 -42.86
C ASP A 678 -37.98 17.49 -44.16
N LEU A 679 -38.40 18.59 -44.80
CA LEU A 679 -39.18 18.55 -46.03
C LEU A 679 -38.38 18.06 -47.24
N SER A 680 -37.04 18.10 -47.21
CA SER A 680 -36.19 17.72 -48.36
C SER A 680 -36.40 16.28 -48.82
N TYR A 681 -36.72 15.37 -47.90
CA TYR A 681 -37.01 13.96 -48.16
C TYR A 681 -38.28 13.71 -48.97
N PHE A 682 -39.17 14.68 -49.03
CA PHE A 682 -40.44 14.57 -49.74
C PHE A 682 -40.37 15.21 -51.13
N SER A 683 -39.17 15.60 -51.58
CA SER A 683 -38.95 16.02 -52.97
C SER A 683 -39.16 14.84 -53.91
N GLY A 684 -39.83 15.06 -55.03
CA GLY A 684 -40.15 13.96 -55.93
C GLY A 684 -41.15 14.32 -57.01
N ASP A 685 -41.37 13.37 -57.91
CA ASP A 685 -42.38 13.51 -58.95
C ASP A 685 -43.69 12.88 -58.47
N TYR A 686 -44.69 13.72 -58.23
CA TYR A 686 -46.01 13.31 -57.76
C TYR A 686 -47.05 13.37 -58.90
N SER A 687 -46.61 13.59 -60.14
CA SER A 687 -47.45 13.88 -61.31
C SER A 687 -48.27 12.70 -61.86
N GLN A 688 -48.63 11.70 -61.06
CA GLN A 688 -49.08 10.40 -61.58
C GLN A 688 -50.55 10.34 -62.03
N ASP A 689 -51.45 11.23 -61.59
CA ASP A 689 -52.88 11.16 -61.92
C ASP A 689 -53.45 12.52 -62.38
N GLY A 690 -53.21 12.88 -63.64
CA GLY A 690 -53.95 13.94 -64.32
C GLY A 690 -53.49 15.38 -64.05
N SER A 691 -54.10 16.32 -64.77
CA SER A 691 -53.78 17.75 -64.73
C SER A 691 -54.75 18.54 -63.85
N TYR A 692 -54.26 19.28 -62.86
CA TYR A 692 -55.09 20.08 -61.95
C TYR A 692 -55.32 21.49 -62.49
N ALA A 693 -56.56 21.96 -62.50
CA ALA A 693 -56.87 23.32 -62.91
C ALA A 693 -56.46 24.32 -61.81
N ILE A 694 -55.57 25.25 -62.13
CA ILE A 694 -55.20 26.39 -61.28
C ILE A 694 -55.49 27.70 -62.02
N ASN A 695 -55.89 28.74 -61.30
CA ASN A 695 -56.19 30.06 -61.90
C ASN A 695 -54.98 31.03 -61.81
N GLY A 696 -53.79 30.51 -61.50
CA GLY A 696 -52.55 31.27 -61.37
C GLY A 696 -51.52 30.54 -60.49
N THR A 697 -50.32 31.13 -60.34
CA THR A 697 -49.19 30.58 -59.56
C THR A 697 -49.17 31.05 -58.10
N SER A 698 -50.26 31.63 -57.60
CA SER A 698 -50.32 32.11 -56.22
C SER A 698 -50.25 30.94 -55.22
N GLN A 699 -49.66 31.19 -54.04
CA GLN A 699 -49.52 30.18 -52.98
C GLN A 699 -50.85 29.48 -52.66
N ALA A 700 -51.96 30.22 -52.58
CA ALA A 700 -53.28 29.63 -52.30
C ALA A 700 -53.71 28.61 -53.37
N GLN A 701 -53.49 28.92 -54.65
CA GLN A 701 -53.84 28.03 -55.77
C GLN A 701 -52.94 26.78 -55.80
N LEU A 702 -51.65 26.94 -55.53
CA LEU A 702 -50.70 25.82 -55.45
C LEU A 702 -51.04 24.90 -54.27
N ILE A 703 -51.41 25.44 -53.11
CA ILE A 703 -51.86 24.65 -51.95
C ILE A 703 -53.14 23.87 -52.29
N THR A 704 -54.11 24.49 -52.96
CA THR A 704 -55.33 23.80 -53.41
C THR A 704 -54.99 22.64 -54.35
N ALA A 705 -54.07 22.84 -55.30
CA ALA A 705 -53.63 21.78 -56.21
C ALA A 705 -52.97 20.62 -55.46
N ILE A 706 -52.06 20.90 -54.51
CA ILE A 706 -51.38 19.89 -53.68
C ILE A 706 -52.37 19.10 -52.81
N ASN A 707 -53.34 19.77 -52.18
CA ASN A 707 -54.33 19.12 -51.32
C ASN A 707 -55.31 18.23 -52.12
N SER A 708 -55.63 18.62 -53.35
CA SER A 708 -56.58 17.93 -54.23
C SER A 708 -56.03 16.62 -54.82
N ASP A 709 -54.71 16.45 -54.84
CA ASP A 709 -54.08 15.24 -55.34
C ASP A 709 -54.21 14.08 -54.33
N THR A 710 -54.93 13.02 -54.68
CA THR A 710 -55.22 11.88 -53.79
C THR A 710 -54.00 11.00 -53.49
N LYS A 711 -52.94 11.07 -54.30
CA LYS A 711 -51.68 10.33 -54.13
C LYS A 711 -50.57 11.18 -53.53
N MET A 712 -50.78 12.49 -53.37
CA MET A 712 -49.85 13.38 -52.69
C MET A 712 -49.51 12.88 -51.28
N ASN A 713 -48.23 12.96 -50.91
CA ASN A 713 -47.77 12.51 -49.61
C ASN A 713 -48.55 13.20 -48.47
N PRO A 714 -49.12 12.46 -47.50
CA PRO A 714 -49.88 13.04 -46.38
C PRO A 714 -49.10 14.08 -45.57
N VAL A 715 -47.77 13.91 -45.47
CA VAL A 715 -46.87 14.87 -44.81
C VAL A 715 -46.82 16.18 -45.59
N ILE A 716 -46.71 16.13 -46.92
CA ILE A 716 -46.75 17.32 -47.77
C ILE A 716 -48.09 18.04 -47.66
N LYS A 717 -49.22 17.32 -47.70
CA LYS A 717 -50.55 17.92 -47.49
C LYS A 717 -50.68 18.60 -46.12
N THR A 718 -50.16 17.98 -45.07
CA THR A 718 -50.19 18.56 -43.73
C THR A 718 -49.27 19.78 -43.64
N ALA A 719 -48.07 19.70 -44.23
CA ALA A 719 -47.10 20.78 -44.25
C ALA A 719 -47.66 22.03 -44.92
N VAL A 720 -48.20 21.95 -46.14
CA VAL A 720 -48.65 23.13 -46.89
C VAL A 720 -49.78 23.92 -46.23
N ASN A 721 -50.50 23.32 -45.29
CA ASN A 721 -51.54 23.99 -44.49
C ASN A 721 -51.01 24.59 -43.17
N THR A 722 -49.74 24.39 -42.85
CA THR A 722 -49.10 24.90 -41.62
C THR A 722 -48.73 26.37 -41.78
N LYS A 723 -49.10 27.20 -40.79
CA LYS A 723 -48.79 28.63 -40.77
C LYS A 723 -47.27 28.85 -40.80
N GLY A 724 -46.78 29.61 -41.80
CA GLY A 724 -45.36 29.93 -41.99
C GLY A 724 -44.68 29.13 -43.10
N ILE A 725 -45.32 28.10 -43.66
CA ILE A 725 -44.84 27.42 -44.87
C ILE A 725 -45.08 28.30 -46.10
N ILE A 726 -44.08 28.39 -46.97
CA ILE A 726 -44.16 29.10 -48.24
C ILE A 726 -44.26 28.08 -49.37
N VAL A 727 -45.25 28.22 -50.25
CA VAL A 727 -45.42 27.35 -51.43
C VAL A 727 -45.35 28.22 -52.68
N ALA A 728 -44.36 27.97 -53.54
CA ALA A 728 -44.10 28.77 -54.72
C ALA A 728 -43.64 27.90 -55.90
N THR A 729 -43.78 28.42 -57.12
CA THR A 729 -43.24 27.80 -58.33
C THR A 729 -42.51 28.84 -59.16
N THR A 730 -41.39 28.45 -59.75
CA THR A 730 -40.69 29.23 -60.79
C THR A 730 -41.07 28.74 -62.20
N THR A 731 -41.88 27.69 -62.30
CA THR A 731 -42.30 27.15 -63.59
C THR A 731 -43.35 28.07 -64.21
N LYS A 732 -43.08 28.59 -65.41
CA LYS A 732 -44.04 29.37 -66.18
C LYS A 732 -45.16 28.44 -66.66
N ILE A 733 -46.40 28.70 -66.23
CA ILE A 733 -47.58 27.92 -66.60
C ILE A 733 -48.39 28.73 -67.60
N LEU A 734 -48.36 28.31 -68.86
CA LEU A 734 -49.02 29.05 -69.95
C LEU A 734 -50.55 28.96 -69.82
N PRO A 735 -51.30 30.05 -70.05
CA PRO A 735 -52.75 30.09 -69.97
C PRO A 735 -53.42 29.55 -71.23
N ASN A 736 -53.01 28.36 -71.68
CA ASN A 736 -53.46 27.70 -72.91
C ASN A 736 -54.18 26.37 -72.64
N ASN A 737 -54.60 26.13 -71.38
CA ASN A 737 -55.20 24.90 -70.90
C ASN A 737 -54.37 23.62 -71.15
N GLN A 738 -53.07 23.76 -71.44
CA GLN A 738 -52.17 22.62 -71.62
C GLN A 738 -51.63 22.16 -70.25
N PRO A 739 -51.59 20.84 -70.00
CA PRO A 739 -50.89 20.29 -68.84
C PRO A 739 -49.42 20.69 -68.85
N THR A 740 -48.95 21.32 -67.78
CA THR A 740 -47.55 21.71 -67.56
C THR A 740 -47.06 21.05 -66.27
N ILE A 741 -45.91 20.37 -66.31
CA ILE A 741 -45.28 19.86 -65.09
C ILE A 741 -44.64 21.04 -64.38
N ALA A 742 -45.28 21.51 -63.31
CA ALA A 742 -44.77 22.58 -62.48
C ALA A 742 -43.85 22.02 -61.39
N GLN A 743 -42.65 22.58 -61.29
CA GLN A 743 -41.77 22.39 -60.16
C GLN A 743 -42.18 23.35 -59.04
N ILE A 744 -42.78 22.81 -57.98
CA ILE A 744 -43.27 23.55 -56.83
C ILE A 744 -42.30 23.35 -55.66
N THR A 745 -41.84 24.45 -55.09
CA THR A 745 -41.04 24.50 -53.87
C THR A 745 -41.95 24.69 -52.67
N ILE A 746 -41.80 23.84 -51.66
CA ILE A 746 -42.45 23.95 -50.35
C ILE A 746 -41.36 24.23 -49.33
N ASP A 747 -41.34 25.42 -48.78
CA ASP A 747 -40.28 25.92 -47.91
C ASP A 747 -40.71 25.89 -46.45
N GLY A 748 -40.02 25.04 -45.68
CA GLY A 748 -40.24 24.81 -44.26
C GLY A 748 -39.50 25.77 -43.33
N THR A 749 -38.49 26.49 -43.82
CA THR A 749 -37.46 27.11 -42.97
C THR A 749 -37.99 28.17 -41.99
N ASN A 750 -39.21 28.64 -42.18
CA ASN A 750 -39.84 29.65 -41.32
C ASN A 750 -40.80 29.04 -40.28
N THR A 751 -40.77 27.72 -40.08
CA THR A 751 -41.61 27.04 -39.08
C THR A 751 -40.78 26.27 -38.07
N LYS A 752 -41.36 26.04 -36.88
CA LYS A 752 -40.74 25.19 -35.84
C LYS A 752 -41.01 23.70 -36.05
N THR A 753 -42.00 23.35 -36.88
CA THR A 753 -42.46 21.96 -37.08
C THR A 753 -41.81 21.33 -38.31
N TYR A 754 -41.46 22.13 -39.31
CA TYR A 754 -40.82 21.69 -40.55
C TYR A 754 -39.53 22.48 -40.77
N PHE A 755 -38.50 21.86 -41.32
CA PHE A 755 -37.29 22.54 -41.80
C PHE A 755 -36.88 22.02 -43.18
N GLY A 756 -35.95 22.71 -43.84
CA GLY A 756 -35.56 22.38 -45.22
C GLY A 756 -36.62 22.75 -46.27
N LYS A 757 -36.41 22.29 -47.51
CA LYS A 757 -37.27 22.59 -48.66
C LYS A 757 -37.58 21.32 -49.44
N ALA A 758 -38.86 21.07 -49.72
CA ALA A 758 -39.26 20.05 -50.69
C ALA A 758 -39.39 20.64 -52.09
N ILE A 759 -38.91 19.94 -53.10
CA ILE A 759 -39.17 20.26 -54.50
C ILE A 759 -40.02 19.15 -55.09
N ILE A 760 -41.29 19.46 -55.38
CA ILE A 760 -42.23 18.50 -55.96
C ILE A 760 -42.50 18.85 -57.43
N LYS A 761 -42.78 17.83 -58.24
CA LYS A 761 -43.34 18.02 -59.59
C LYS A 761 -44.82 17.67 -59.58
N LEU A 762 -45.64 18.57 -60.10
CA LEU A 762 -47.09 18.40 -60.19
C LEU A 762 -47.59 18.89 -61.55
N THR A 763 -48.42 18.10 -62.24
CA THR A 763 -49.03 18.50 -63.51
C THR A 763 -50.22 19.43 -63.28
N VAL A 764 -50.11 20.66 -63.75
CA VAL A 764 -51.13 21.71 -63.59
C VAL A 764 -51.54 22.28 -64.95
N LYS A 765 -52.80 22.72 -65.08
CA LYS A 765 -53.36 23.38 -66.27
C LYS A 765 -54.03 24.69 -65.84
N ASN A 766 -53.95 25.71 -66.70
CA ASN A 766 -54.54 27.02 -66.41
C ASN A 766 -55.83 27.24 -67.22
N ASN A 767 -56.96 27.46 -66.54
CA ASN A 767 -58.29 27.67 -67.15
C ASN A 767 -58.47 29.14 -67.57
N ALA A 768 -58.64 29.41 -68.86
CA ALA A 768 -58.49 30.74 -69.46
C ALA A 768 -59.77 31.59 -69.62
N ASN A 769 -60.82 31.43 -68.79
CA ASN A 769 -62.14 32.07 -69.04
C ASN A 769 -62.62 33.09 -67.98
N ASP A 770 -61.77 33.59 -67.06
CA ASP A 770 -62.19 34.57 -66.04
C ASP A 770 -61.94 36.04 -66.45
N PRO A 771 -62.81 36.99 -66.04
CA PRO A 771 -62.69 38.42 -66.35
C PRO A 771 -61.46 39.08 -65.70
N PHE A 772 -60.73 39.90 -66.45
CA PHE A 772 -59.58 40.65 -65.94
C PHE A 772 -60.04 41.88 -65.16
N THR A 773 -59.82 41.88 -63.85
CA THR A 773 -60.21 42.98 -62.97
C THR A 773 -58.98 43.73 -62.50
N ILE A 774 -58.97 45.04 -62.76
CA ILE A 774 -57.94 45.97 -62.30
C ILE A 774 -58.53 46.79 -61.16
N LYS A 775 -57.86 46.85 -60.01
CA LYS A 775 -58.26 47.71 -58.89
C LYS A 775 -57.28 48.87 -58.77
N ILE A 776 -57.74 50.08 -59.02
CA ILE A 776 -56.96 51.32 -58.89
C ILE A 776 -57.44 52.05 -57.64
N GLY A 777 -56.61 52.06 -56.60
CA GLY A 777 -56.86 52.87 -55.40
C GLY A 777 -56.25 54.25 -55.58
N ILE A 778 -57.08 55.29 -55.67
CA ILE A 778 -56.60 56.67 -55.65
C ILE A 778 -56.65 57.13 -54.19
N ILE A 779 -55.52 57.04 -53.49
CA ILE A 779 -55.40 57.60 -52.14
C ILE A 779 -54.73 58.95 -52.26
N LYS A 780 -55.55 60.00 -52.40
CA LYS A 780 -55.07 61.37 -52.26
C LYS A 780 -56.04 62.19 -51.42
N SER A 781 -55.58 62.66 -50.27
CA SER A 781 -56.35 63.47 -49.33
C SER A 781 -56.02 64.95 -49.50
N ASP A 782 -56.21 65.49 -50.70
CA ASP A 782 -56.01 66.93 -50.95
C ASP A 782 -57.37 67.64 -50.84
N SER A 783 -57.41 68.72 -50.05
CA SER A 783 -58.60 69.53 -49.79
C SER A 783 -58.65 70.69 -50.79
N PHE A 784 -59.61 70.67 -51.72
CA PHE A 784 -59.79 71.74 -52.69
C PHE A 784 -60.69 72.85 -52.10
N ASN A 785 -60.08 73.81 -51.40
CA ASN A 785 -60.77 74.98 -50.87
C ASN A 785 -60.51 76.16 -51.83
N GLY A 786 -61.50 76.46 -52.67
CA GLY A 786 -61.35 77.29 -53.87
C GLY A 786 -60.99 78.75 -53.64
N THR A 787 -59.69 79.06 -53.75
CA THR A 787 -59.20 80.44 -53.98
C THR A 787 -58.07 80.55 -55.02
N SER A 788 -57.75 79.51 -55.80
CA SER A 788 -56.68 79.59 -56.79
C SER A 788 -57.09 79.01 -58.15
N SER A 789 -57.04 79.86 -59.17
CA SER A 789 -57.29 79.56 -60.58
C SER A 789 -56.39 78.45 -61.13
N SER A 790 -57.02 77.45 -61.78
CA SER A 790 -56.50 76.47 -62.75
C SER A 790 -55.12 75.87 -62.45
N TRP A 791 -55.08 74.78 -61.68
CA TRP A 791 -53.90 73.92 -61.58
C TRP A 791 -54.13 72.64 -62.38
N TYR A 792 -53.44 72.51 -63.52
CA TYR A 792 -53.33 71.24 -64.24
C TYR A 792 -52.51 70.27 -63.39
N TYR A 793 -53.14 69.18 -62.95
CA TYR A 793 -52.45 68.09 -62.26
C TYR A 793 -52.61 66.81 -63.09
N SER A 794 -51.50 66.26 -63.57
CA SER A 794 -51.44 64.95 -64.22
C SER A 794 -50.47 64.05 -63.47
N GLN A 795 -50.91 62.86 -63.08
CA GLN A 795 -50.04 61.80 -62.56
C GLN A 795 -50.20 60.58 -63.46
N SER A 796 -49.07 60.02 -63.90
CA SER A 796 -49.01 58.78 -64.67
C SER A 796 -48.35 57.70 -63.84
N GLU A 797 -49.02 56.57 -63.62
CA GLU A 797 -48.42 55.43 -62.93
C GLU A 797 -48.55 54.14 -63.77
N ASN A 798 -47.49 53.33 -63.73
CA ASN A 798 -47.45 51.99 -64.28
C ASN A 798 -48.28 51.06 -63.39
N PHE A 799 -49.21 50.27 -63.97
CA PHE A 799 -50.00 49.35 -63.15
C PHE A 799 -50.01 47.88 -63.65
N VAL A 800 -49.83 47.59 -64.95
CA VAL A 800 -49.80 46.20 -65.46
C VAL A 800 -48.83 46.07 -66.65
N ASP A 801 -47.97 45.06 -66.64
CA ASP A 801 -47.29 44.54 -67.84
C ASP A 801 -48.19 43.47 -68.48
N TYR A 802 -48.68 43.70 -69.71
CA TYR A 802 -49.59 42.75 -70.35
C TYR A 802 -48.89 41.45 -70.75
N LEU A 803 -47.55 41.42 -70.87
CA LEU A 803 -46.77 40.23 -71.23
C LEU A 803 -46.75 39.18 -70.11
N ASP A 804 -47.06 39.56 -68.88
CA ASP A 804 -47.31 38.61 -67.79
C ASP A 804 -48.56 37.77 -68.02
N TYR A 805 -49.47 38.24 -68.88
CA TYR A 805 -50.80 37.65 -69.06
C TYR A 805 -51.08 37.18 -70.49
N ALA A 806 -50.39 37.71 -71.50
CA ALA A 806 -50.50 37.28 -72.90
C ALA A 806 -49.27 37.67 -73.74
N ASP A 807 -48.97 36.93 -74.80
CA ASP A 807 -47.72 37.10 -75.59
C ASP A 807 -47.70 38.36 -76.50
N SER A 808 -48.83 39.07 -76.62
CA SER A 808 -48.96 40.33 -77.37
C SER A 808 -50.18 41.11 -76.89
N MET A 809 -50.25 42.40 -77.21
CA MET A 809 -51.43 43.23 -76.89
C MET A 809 -52.70 42.69 -77.57
N ASP A 810 -52.61 42.22 -78.81
CA ASP A 810 -53.74 41.59 -79.52
C ASP A 810 -54.20 40.30 -78.84
N SER A 811 -53.26 39.49 -78.36
CA SER A 811 -53.54 38.29 -77.58
C SER A 811 -54.17 38.63 -76.23
N PHE A 812 -53.72 39.70 -75.58
CA PHE A 812 -54.27 40.22 -74.33
C PHE A 812 -55.72 40.68 -74.50
N ALA A 813 -56.00 41.49 -75.54
CA ALA A 813 -57.33 42.00 -75.85
C ALA A 813 -58.32 40.88 -76.24
N LYS A 814 -57.84 39.83 -76.93
CA LYS A 814 -58.66 38.63 -77.24
C LYS A 814 -58.98 37.80 -76.00
N LYS A 815 -58.01 37.63 -75.10
CA LYS A 815 -58.14 36.83 -73.87
C LYS A 815 -59.04 37.51 -72.84
N TYR A 816 -58.99 38.84 -72.78
CA TYR A 816 -59.77 39.65 -71.84
C TYR A 816 -60.60 40.70 -72.61
N PRO A 817 -61.74 40.32 -73.22
CA PRO A 817 -62.53 41.21 -74.07
C PRO A 817 -63.21 42.36 -73.30
N THR A 818 -63.36 42.22 -71.99
CA THR A 818 -63.84 43.24 -71.06
C THR A 818 -62.87 43.37 -69.91
N THR A 819 -62.46 44.60 -69.59
CA THR A 819 -61.59 44.92 -68.46
C THR A 819 -62.37 45.76 -67.46
N THR A 820 -62.51 45.26 -66.24
CA THR A 820 -63.20 46.01 -65.18
C THR A 820 -62.19 46.84 -64.42
N ILE A 821 -62.35 48.17 -64.43
CA ILE A 821 -61.48 49.08 -63.69
C ILE A 821 -62.26 49.57 -62.45
N ASN A 822 -61.87 49.06 -61.30
CA ASN A 822 -62.39 49.51 -60.02
C ASN A 822 -61.55 50.68 -59.52
N ILE A 823 -61.99 51.90 -59.80
CA ILE A 823 -61.41 53.09 -59.20
C ILE A 823 -62.14 53.36 -57.89
N SER A 824 -61.38 53.49 -56.81
CA SER A 824 -61.89 53.96 -55.53
C SER A 824 -61.04 55.12 -55.06
N GLY A 825 -61.67 56.27 -54.82
CA GLY A 825 -61.02 57.47 -54.30
C GLY A 825 -62.00 58.32 -53.49
N ASP A 826 -61.47 58.95 -52.45
CA ASP A 826 -62.20 59.90 -51.61
C ASP A 826 -61.84 61.32 -52.06
N PHE A 827 -62.82 62.08 -52.55
CA PHE A 827 -62.61 63.46 -52.97
C PHE A 827 -63.28 64.43 -52.00
N TYR A 828 -62.54 65.50 -51.64
CA TYR A 828 -62.95 66.49 -50.64
C TYR A 828 -63.05 67.88 -51.28
N ALA A 829 -64.24 68.47 -51.25
CA ALA A 829 -64.45 69.87 -51.63
C ALA A 829 -65.33 70.55 -50.57
N TRP A 830 -64.90 71.71 -50.06
CA TRP A 830 -65.66 72.56 -49.12
C TRP A 830 -66.41 71.81 -47.99
N LYS A 831 -65.77 70.77 -47.45
CA LYS A 831 -66.24 69.88 -46.36
C LYS A 831 -67.26 68.78 -46.73
N GLU A 832 -67.60 68.58 -48.00
CA GLU A 832 -68.36 67.39 -48.44
C GLU A 832 -67.43 66.31 -49.02
N LYS A 833 -67.75 65.04 -48.72
CA LYS A 833 -67.06 63.86 -49.22
C LYS A 833 -67.99 63.14 -50.20
N LYS A 834 -67.55 62.94 -51.44
CA LYS A 834 -68.23 62.03 -52.38
C LYS A 834 -67.33 60.87 -52.77
N TYR A 835 -67.97 59.72 -52.94
CA TYR A 835 -67.35 58.48 -53.35
C TYR A 835 -67.65 58.24 -54.83
N LEU A 836 -66.61 58.04 -55.64
CA LEU A 836 -66.76 57.53 -56.99
C LEU A 836 -66.66 56.01 -56.93
N SER A 837 -67.61 55.28 -57.52
CA SER A 837 -67.51 53.82 -57.62
C SER A 837 -67.86 53.29 -59.01
N VAL A 838 -66.98 52.38 -59.46
CA VAL A 838 -67.11 51.34 -60.49
C VAL A 838 -67.50 51.79 -61.90
N VAL A 839 -66.59 51.58 -62.86
CA VAL A 839 -66.89 51.65 -64.31
C VAL A 839 -66.35 50.39 -65.00
N THR A 840 -67.19 49.77 -65.84
CA THR A 840 -66.79 48.64 -66.70
C THR A 840 -66.57 49.16 -68.12
N VAL A 841 -65.43 48.82 -68.73
CA VAL A 841 -65.06 49.31 -70.07
C VAL A 841 -64.74 48.12 -70.99
N PRO A 842 -65.20 48.10 -72.24
CA PRO A 842 -64.74 47.13 -73.23
C PRO A 842 -63.23 47.30 -73.50
N THR A 843 -62.49 46.19 -73.59
CA THR A 843 -61.03 46.23 -73.80
C THR A 843 -60.67 46.73 -75.19
N SER A 844 -61.59 46.65 -76.16
CA SER A 844 -61.44 47.18 -77.52
C SER A 844 -61.34 48.72 -77.60
N THR A 845 -61.66 49.44 -76.52
CA THR A 845 -61.58 50.91 -76.42
C THR A 845 -60.24 51.42 -75.87
N ILE A 846 -59.31 50.52 -75.52
CA ILE A 846 -58.01 50.83 -74.89
C ILE A 846 -56.97 51.40 -75.88
N ILE A 847 -57.31 51.49 -77.16
CA ILE A 847 -56.47 52.08 -78.20
C ILE A 847 -57.03 53.49 -78.52
N ALA A 848 -56.54 54.50 -77.79
CA ALA A 848 -56.65 55.93 -78.11
C ALA A 848 -58.03 56.64 -78.03
N ASN A 849 -58.80 56.47 -76.95
CA ASN A 849 -59.88 57.42 -76.62
C ASN A 849 -59.92 57.78 -75.14
N HIS A 850 -60.03 59.08 -74.86
CA HIS A 850 -60.25 59.63 -73.53
C HIS A 850 -61.68 59.32 -73.07
N ALA A 851 -61.85 58.79 -71.87
CA ALA A 851 -63.13 58.79 -71.20
C ALA A 851 -63.18 59.98 -70.24
N ASN A 852 -64.04 60.95 -70.54
CA ASN A 852 -64.24 62.13 -69.68
C ASN A 852 -65.42 61.89 -68.75
N TRP A 853 -65.24 62.20 -67.47
CA TRP A 853 -66.26 62.09 -66.45
C TRP A 853 -66.41 63.41 -65.70
N PHE A 854 -67.65 63.85 -65.51
CA PHE A 854 -67.97 65.09 -64.81
C PHE A 854 -68.60 64.76 -63.46
N ILE A 855 -68.03 65.31 -62.38
CA ILE A 855 -68.67 65.29 -61.07
C ILE A 855 -69.23 66.69 -60.78
N ASP A 856 -70.56 66.78 -60.71
CA ASP A 856 -71.29 68.01 -60.35
C ASP A 856 -71.47 68.04 -58.82
N LEU A 857 -70.86 69.03 -58.16
CA LEU A 857 -70.95 69.24 -56.72
C LEU A 857 -71.79 70.49 -56.45
N LYS A 858 -73.03 70.28 -55.99
CA LYS A 858 -73.96 71.34 -55.57
C LYS A 858 -74.14 71.29 -54.05
N VAL A 859 -73.83 72.37 -53.35
CA VAL A 859 -74.14 72.51 -51.92
C VAL A 859 -75.39 73.36 -51.75
N GLY A 860 -76.38 72.84 -51.01
CA GLY A 860 -77.57 73.58 -50.62
C GLY A 860 -77.41 74.21 -49.23
N GLY A 861 -77.27 75.53 -49.15
CA GLY A 861 -77.23 76.25 -47.88
C GLY A 861 -77.07 77.76 -48.08
N TYR A 862 -77.80 78.55 -47.29
CA TYR A 862 -78.05 79.97 -47.50
C TYR A 862 -76.78 80.83 -47.66
N PHE A 863 -76.75 81.56 -48.79
CA PHE A 863 -75.77 82.56 -49.27
C PHE A 863 -74.59 82.01 -50.10
N VAL A 864 -74.66 82.34 -51.41
CA VAL A 864 -73.72 82.13 -52.54
C VAL A 864 -73.83 80.78 -53.27
N SER A 865 -74.48 80.80 -54.44
CA SER A 865 -74.49 79.71 -55.43
C SER A 865 -73.19 79.68 -56.22
N ALA A 866 -72.20 78.91 -55.79
CA ALA A 866 -71.03 78.56 -56.58
C ALA A 866 -71.08 77.06 -56.90
N GLN A 867 -71.09 76.69 -58.19
CA GLN A 867 -70.86 75.32 -58.61
C GLN A 867 -69.37 75.13 -58.88
N GLN A 868 -68.79 74.04 -58.36
CA GLN A 868 -67.51 73.51 -58.82
C GLN A 868 -67.80 72.26 -59.66
N LEU A 869 -67.39 72.31 -60.92
CA LEU A 869 -67.33 71.12 -61.77
C LEU A 869 -65.90 70.58 -61.70
N ILE A 870 -65.74 69.32 -61.33
CA ILE A 870 -64.45 68.61 -61.37
C ILE A 870 -64.55 67.57 -62.48
N GLU A 871 -63.82 67.79 -63.57
CA GLU A 871 -63.66 66.80 -64.64
C GLU A 871 -62.55 65.82 -64.26
N PHE A 872 -62.77 64.52 -64.50
CA PHE A 872 -61.74 63.49 -64.47
C PHE A 872 -61.64 62.86 -65.85
N THR A 873 -60.48 62.96 -66.50
CA THR A 873 -60.22 62.27 -67.77
C THR A 873 -59.36 61.04 -67.53
N PHE A 874 -59.87 59.83 -67.78
CA PHE A 874 -59.04 58.62 -67.71
C PHE A 874 -58.71 58.09 -69.09
N GLY A 875 -57.43 57.81 -69.32
CA GLY A 875 -56.95 57.13 -70.51
C GLY A 875 -56.05 55.96 -70.12
N ILE A 876 -56.27 54.80 -70.76
CA ILE A 876 -55.27 53.73 -70.79
C ILE A 876 -54.52 53.86 -72.11
N TYR A 877 -53.20 53.99 -72.05
CA TYR A 877 -52.38 54.11 -73.24
C TYR A 877 -51.17 53.18 -73.20
N ASN A 878 -50.74 52.76 -74.39
CA ASN A 878 -49.44 52.14 -74.62
C ASN A 878 -48.49 53.26 -75.04
N ASN A 879 -47.39 53.46 -74.31
CA ASN A 879 -46.46 54.55 -74.59
C ASN A 879 -45.70 54.26 -75.90
N TYR A 880 -45.98 55.05 -76.94
CA TYR A 880 -45.45 54.81 -78.30
C TYR A 880 -44.02 55.33 -78.50
N TYR A 881 -43.45 56.09 -77.55
CA TYR A 881 -42.21 56.84 -77.76
C TYR A 881 -40.95 56.26 -77.08
N ASP A 882 -41.07 55.25 -76.21
CA ASP A 882 -39.92 54.54 -75.62
C ASP A 882 -39.94 53.06 -76.02
N SER A 883 -39.03 52.70 -76.93
CA SER A 883 -38.88 51.34 -77.46
C SER A 883 -38.60 50.25 -76.41
N SER A 884 -38.28 50.63 -75.18
CA SER A 884 -37.99 49.71 -74.09
C SER A 884 -39.17 49.42 -73.13
N GLN A 885 -40.31 50.11 -73.27
CA GLN A 885 -41.46 50.00 -72.34
C GLN A 885 -42.83 49.70 -73.00
N HIS A 886 -42.85 49.17 -74.23
CA HIS A 886 -44.08 48.95 -75.01
C HIS A 886 -45.06 47.89 -74.47
N HIS A 887 -44.77 47.27 -73.32
CA HIS A 887 -45.60 46.23 -72.72
C HIS A 887 -46.45 46.68 -71.53
N ASN A 888 -46.31 47.94 -71.11
CA ASN A 888 -46.99 48.46 -69.94
C ASN A 888 -48.30 49.20 -70.28
N LEU A 889 -49.32 49.01 -69.45
CA LEU A 889 -50.55 49.80 -69.44
C LEU A 889 -50.45 50.91 -68.38
N TYR A 890 -50.62 52.16 -68.83
CA TYR A 890 -50.59 53.35 -67.97
C TYR A 890 -52.00 53.88 -67.70
N TRP A 891 -52.17 54.64 -66.63
CA TRP A 891 -53.37 55.47 -66.42
C TRP A 891 -52.98 56.91 -66.11
N GLN A 892 -53.85 57.86 -66.47
CA GLN A 892 -53.72 59.29 -66.14
C GLN A 892 -55.09 59.83 -65.72
N TYR A 893 -55.08 60.82 -64.82
CA TYR A 893 -56.25 61.68 -64.58
C TYR A 893 -55.88 63.16 -64.72
N THR A 894 -56.87 64.02 -64.96
CA THR A 894 -56.73 65.48 -65.02
C THR A 894 -57.92 66.11 -64.31
N ILE A 895 -57.70 67.17 -63.53
CA ILE A 895 -58.74 67.93 -62.82
C ILE A 895 -58.85 69.33 -63.44
N ASN A 896 -60.05 69.70 -63.89
CA ASN A 896 -60.40 71.06 -64.29
C ASN A 896 -61.44 71.62 -63.30
N GLU A 897 -61.22 72.84 -62.77
CA GLU A 897 -62.15 73.52 -61.87
C GLU A 897 -62.85 74.67 -62.60
N TYR A 898 -64.19 74.65 -62.62
CA TYR A 898 -65.01 75.72 -63.18
C TYR A 898 -65.74 76.45 -62.05
N SER A 899 -65.58 77.77 -61.93
CA SER A 899 -66.29 78.64 -60.98
C SER A 899 -67.32 79.49 -61.73
N THR A 900 -68.61 79.29 -61.47
CA THR A 900 -69.70 80.02 -62.11
C THR A 900 -70.15 81.22 -61.27
N THR A 901 -69.36 82.28 -61.22
CA THR A 901 -69.87 83.64 -60.96
C THR A 901 -69.34 84.58 -62.04
N CYS A 902 -69.97 84.52 -63.21
CA CYS A 902 -70.17 85.61 -64.19
C CYS A 902 -70.75 84.98 -65.47
N ASP A 903 -71.84 85.58 -65.95
CA ASP A 903 -72.47 85.29 -67.24
C ASP A 903 -71.51 85.51 -68.43
N GLU A 904 -71.84 84.85 -69.54
CA GLU A 904 -71.30 84.98 -70.90
C GLU A 904 -69.98 84.21 -71.22
N GLY A 905 -70.19 83.00 -71.75
CA GLY A 905 -69.50 82.38 -72.89
C GLY A 905 -67.98 82.46 -73.02
N VAL A 906 -67.30 81.30 -73.00
CA VAL A 906 -66.41 80.80 -74.08
C VAL A 906 -66.23 79.29 -73.87
N SER A 907 -66.56 78.49 -74.89
CA SER A 907 -66.09 77.11 -75.04
C SER A 907 -64.60 77.13 -75.43
N TYR A 908 -63.72 76.64 -74.56
CA TYR A 908 -62.35 76.32 -74.96
C TYR A 908 -62.32 74.92 -75.60
N ASN A 909 -62.46 74.87 -76.92
CA ASN A 909 -61.91 73.76 -77.70
C ASN A 909 -60.41 74.03 -77.82
N LEU A 910 -59.58 73.43 -76.96
CA LEU A 910 -58.16 73.38 -77.21
C LEU A 910 -57.89 72.25 -78.20
N ASN A 911 -57.68 72.64 -79.45
CA ASN A 911 -57.22 71.77 -80.51
C ASN A 911 -55.81 71.28 -80.18
N ILE A 912 -55.58 69.98 -80.39
CA ILE A 912 -54.30 69.29 -80.19
C ILE A 912 -53.26 69.91 -81.12
N ASP A 913 -52.18 70.47 -80.56
CA ASP A 913 -50.81 70.34 -81.07
C ASP A 913 -49.82 70.94 -80.06
N SER A 914 -48.99 70.06 -79.48
CA SER A 914 -47.77 70.34 -78.68
C SER A 914 -47.92 71.03 -77.31
N ILE A 915 -47.73 70.25 -76.24
CA ILE A 915 -47.02 70.72 -75.03
C ILE A 915 -46.07 69.61 -74.57
N SER A 916 -44.76 69.85 -74.77
CA SER A 916 -43.66 69.07 -74.22
C SER A 916 -43.34 69.53 -72.80
N PHE A 917 -43.13 68.60 -71.87
CA PHE A 917 -42.37 68.87 -70.65
C PHE A 917 -41.30 67.80 -70.49
N SER A 918 -40.04 68.23 -70.67
CA SER A 918 -38.86 67.52 -70.19
C SER A 918 -38.70 67.75 -68.70
N SER A 919 -38.55 66.67 -67.93
CA SER A 919 -37.72 66.61 -66.72
C SER A 919 -37.19 65.20 -66.55
#